data_AF-A0A6I9NAW2-F1
#
_entry.id   AF-A0A6I9NAW2-F1
#
_cell.length_a   1.000
_cell.length_b   1.000
_cell.length_c   1.000
_cell.angle_alpha   90.00
_cell.angle_beta   90.00
_cell.angle_gamma   90.00
#
_symmetry.space_group_name_H-M   'P 1'
#
loop_
_entity.id
_entity.type
_entity.pdbx_description
1 polymer ?
#
loop_
_entity_poly.entity_id
_entity_poly.type
_entity_poly.pdbx_seq_one_letter_code
_entity_poly.pdbx_strand_id
1 'polypeptide(L)'
;MAEGQSSNSSMNILKPEILHNCNKNSDVADRGESSKRSREMTEGLQTGELHKSKEMSVDRRNNSEQVKQCFQSDINPEGKASSVQASSSSPGPPSSAPPSTGPSYPGPSSSGPSSSGPSSSVPSSSEPSSSPDVVSATHVEGAEAVRKKREDGPSSCCLLKDMKRIPQFDNKLGRLDFSKTHTVLVDVAVFNCGAGLMPQDGRDVWHSDFVKMPYSQSSYMKTGFVMPTNKVRWEVISKQLSSLSKKTTASVNDFEEAIIKYNPKYKGQWSFDALSSFVKAIPKGDNYSPKLFQRIAELALRLPELVKKAVPLLKRGHTAAITLSQTQIACLLANAFFCTYPHRNASGPKAEYHNYPSINFTSLFGTSSPRKKQKLRAIMHYFQEVTAREPTGLVTFERRCLKDTDLPNWGSCNKKMYKLHVASHGTIENEGKGMLQVDFASSWIGGGVLGSGLVQEEILFIINPELIVSRLFTEKLGDKECLIVTGSQQFSNYSGFGDTFQWKGPHEERLNRDEWARLQRQIVAIDALHFRNRSEQYNMIDVTRELNKAYCGFKGHRPDEPDIATGNWGCGAFNGDKQLKAVIQLMAAAQAKRSLAFFTFEDESLKQGLQQTHHLLVTERITVEKLYRLLEDYCATQLALGSGHVDLFEFIRINFSPSRSLL
;
A
#
# COMPACT_ATOMS: atom_id res chain seq x y z
N MET A 1 -8.58 -53.98 -52.82
CA MET A 1 -9.68 -53.84 -51.84
C MET A 1 -9.43 -52.52 -51.11
N ALA A 2 -9.50 -51.40 -51.83
CA ALA A 2 -10.72 -50.67 -52.23
C ALA A 2 -10.96 -49.57 -51.17
N GLU A 3 -10.24 -48.44 -51.22
CA GLU A 3 -10.41 -47.27 -52.14
C GLU A 3 -11.10 -46.11 -51.37
N GLY A 4 -10.69 -44.84 -51.46
CA GLY A 4 -9.47 -44.27 -52.05
C GLY A 4 -9.53 -42.74 -52.17
N GLN A 5 -8.38 -42.06 -51.98
CA GLN A 5 -7.99 -40.71 -52.51
C GLN A 5 -8.89 -39.47 -52.17
N SER A 6 -8.33 -38.37 -51.64
CA SER A 6 -7.87 -37.13 -52.34
C SER A 6 -9.00 -36.28 -52.97
N SER A 7 -8.96 -34.94 -53.04
CA SER A 7 -7.83 -34.08 -53.42
C SER A 7 -7.93 -32.62 -52.92
N ASN A 8 -6.85 -31.84 -53.10
CA ASN A 8 -6.82 -30.38 -52.94
C ASN A 8 -7.57 -29.64 -54.08
N SER A 9 -7.95 -28.38 -53.85
CA SER A 9 -7.83 -27.30 -54.84
C SER A 9 -7.76 -25.92 -54.16
N SER A 10 -7.35 -24.88 -54.89
CA SER A 10 -6.88 -23.58 -54.36
C SER A 10 -7.39 -22.35 -55.13
N MET A 11 -7.30 -21.18 -54.49
CA MET A 11 -7.16 -19.83 -55.08
C MET A 11 -8.24 -19.27 -56.05
N ASN A 12 -8.88 -18.17 -55.63
CA ASN A 12 -8.89 -16.82 -56.25
C ASN A 12 -10.10 -16.04 -55.67
N ILE A 13 -9.98 -14.85 -55.06
CA ILE A 13 -9.47 -13.55 -55.54
C ILE A 13 -10.28 -12.99 -56.71
N LEU A 14 -11.23 -12.07 -56.41
CA LEU A 14 -11.38 -10.74 -57.06
C LEU A 14 -12.49 -9.88 -56.41
N LYS A 15 -12.43 -8.57 -56.62
CA LYS A 15 -13.51 -7.57 -56.39
C LYS A 15 -14.12 -7.15 -57.75
N PRO A 16 -15.33 -6.59 -57.77
CA PRO A 16 -15.50 -5.16 -58.15
C PRO A 16 -16.28 -4.36 -57.06
N GLU A 17 -16.05 -3.05 -56.82
CA GLU A 17 -16.45 -1.85 -57.59
C GLU A 17 -17.98 -1.57 -57.54
N ILE A 18 -18.44 -0.54 -56.81
CA ILE A 18 -18.58 0.89 -57.19
C ILE A 18 -19.69 1.16 -58.22
N LEU A 19 -20.71 1.92 -57.81
CA LEU A 19 -21.58 2.70 -58.70
C LEU A 19 -22.04 3.99 -57.99
N HIS A 20 -22.50 5.00 -58.74
CA HIS A 20 -22.29 6.40 -58.36
C HIS A 20 -23.41 7.38 -58.80
N ASN A 21 -23.95 8.11 -57.81
CA ASN A 21 -24.46 9.51 -57.87
C ASN A 21 -25.74 9.90 -58.67
N CYS A 22 -26.24 11.10 -58.34
CA CYS A 22 -27.31 11.90 -58.99
C CYS A 22 -28.75 11.32 -58.87
N ASN A 23 -29.85 12.09 -58.79
CA ASN A 23 -30.13 13.55 -58.80
C ASN A 23 -31.51 13.79 -58.07
N LYS A 24 -32.18 14.96 -57.90
CA LYS A 24 -32.11 16.34 -58.42
C LYS A 24 -32.83 17.33 -57.45
N ASN A 25 -32.82 18.63 -57.73
CA ASN A 25 -33.47 19.71 -56.95
C ASN A 25 -34.95 19.97 -57.34
N SER A 26 -35.71 20.63 -56.44
CA SER A 26 -36.68 21.68 -56.81
C SER A 26 -37.09 22.55 -55.60
N ASP A 27 -36.92 23.87 -55.69
CA ASP A 27 -37.43 24.88 -54.74
C ASP A 27 -38.90 25.24 -54.99
N VAL A 28 -39.56 25.85 -53.99
CA VAL A 28 -40.34 27.13 -54.05
C VAL A 28 -41.11 27.31 -52.73
N ALA A 29 -41.32 28.57 -52.31
CA ALA A 29 -41.88 28.96 -51.00
C ALA A 29 -43.24 29.66 -51.09
N ASP A 30 -43.91 29.86 -49.95
CA ASP A 30 -44.69 31.09 -49.73
C ASP A 30 -44.72 31.55 -48.24
N ARG A 31 -45.41 32.68 -47.99
CA ARG A 31 -45.32 33.63 -46.85
C ARG A 31 -46.11 33.22 -45.58
N GLY A 32 -45.91 33.85 -44.41
CA GLY A 32 -44.92 34.88 -44.04
C GLY A 32 -45.24 35.66 -42.74
N GLU A 33 -44.56 36.80 -42.56
CA GLU A 33 -44.80 37.94 -41.63
C GLU A 33 -45.17 37.68 -40.15
N SER A 34 -44.21 37.78 -39.22
CA SER A 34 -43.96 39.01 -38.38
C SER A 34 -44.58 38.91 -36.97
N SER A 35 -44.22 39.67 -35.92
CA SER A 35 -43.27 40.78 -35.74
C SER A 35 -42.79 40.87 -34.27
N LYS A 36 -41.53 41.31 -34.04
CA LYS A 36 -40.95 42.12 -32.91
C LYS A 36 -41.66 42.14 -31.53
N ARG A 37 -40.97 42.24 -30.38
CA ARG A 37 -40.01 43.32 -30.03
C ARG A 37 -39.44 43.17 -28.59
N SER A 38 -38.20 43.65 -28.35
CA SER A 38 -37.65 44.20 -27.07
C SER A 38 -37.60 43.33 -25.78
N ARG A 39 -36.72 43.59 -24.79
CA ARG A 39 -35.33 44.12 -24.73
C ARG A 39 -34.77 43.89 -23.29
N GLU A 40 -33.47 44.12 -23.09
CA GLU A 40 -32.80 44.06 -21.76
C GLU A 40 -33.04 45.34 -20.92
N MET A 41 -32.35 45.43 -19.76
CA MET A 41 -32.32 46.49 -18.70
C MET A 41 -33.29 46.24 -17.51
N THR A 42 -32.93 46.46 -16.24
CA THR A 42 -31.65 46.93 -15.65
C THR A 42 -31.42 46.44 -14.21
N GLU A 43 -30.22 46.71 -13.69
CA GLU A 43 -29.75 46.55 -12.29
C GLU A 43 -30.56 47.38 -11.26
N GLY A 44 -30.41 47.10 -9.94
CA GLY A 44 -30.64 48.14 -8.92
C GLY A 44 -31.05 47.73 -7.48
N LEU A 45 -30.07 47.66 -6.58
CA LEU A 45 -30.10 48.12 -5.16
C LEU A 45 -31.17 47.65 -4.12
N GLN A 46 -30.68 46.86 -3.15
CA GLN A 46 -30.76 47.04 -1.67
C GLN A 46 -32.00 47.68 -0.97
N THR A 47 -32.56 47.00 0.05
CA THR A 47 -32.49 47.35 1.51
C THR A 47 -33.42 46.45 2.38
N GLY A 48 -33.28 46.49 3.72
CA GLY A 48 -34.17 45.81 4.70
C GLY A 48 -33.79 44.35 4.98
N GLU A 49 -32.98 44.04 5.99
CA GLU A 49 -33.27 43.90 7.43
C GLU A 49 -34.22 42.74 7.81
N LEU A 50 -33.75 41.70 8.50
CA LEU A 50 -33.40 41.56 9.93
C LEU A 50 -34.63 41.39 10.85
N HIS A 51 -34.93 40.13 11.24
CA HIS A 51 -35.75 39.85 12.41
C HIS A 51 -35.00 38.93 13.39
N LYS A 52 -34.89 39.39 14.64
CA LYS A 52 -34.40 38.60 15.78
C LYS A 52 -35.59 38.00 16.53
N SER A 53 -35.36 36.87 17.18
CA SER A 53 -36.14 36.44 18.33
C SER A 53 -35.21 35.81 19.37
N LYS A 54 -34.89 36.61 20.40
CA LYS A 54 -34.76 36.11 21.77
C LYS A 54 -36.17 35.74 22.28
N GLU A 55 -36.41 35.15 23.45
CA GLU A 55 -35.61 34.88 24.67
C GLU A 55 -35.98 33.43 25.13
N MET A 56 -35.67 32.85 26.29
CA MET A 56 -35.41 33.40 27.63
C MET A 56 -34.65 32.38 28.49
N SER A 57 -33.81 32.85 29.42
CA SER A 57 -33.09 32.05 30.41
C SER A 57 -33.58 32.37 31.82
N VAL A 58 -33.60 31.38 32.74
CA VAL A 58 -33.89 31.61 34.17
C VAL A 58 -32.81 30.96 35.04
N ASP A 59 -32.33 31.73 36.02
CA ASP A 59 -31.35 31.38 37.06
C ASP A 59 -31.77 30.17 37.92
N ARG A 60 -30.77 29.39 38.40
CA ARG A 60 -30.38 29.48 39.83
C ARG A 60 -28.98 28.92 40.12
N ARG A 61 -28.41 29.37 41.24
CA ARG A 61 -26.97 29.42 41.55
C ARG A 61 -26.56 28.43 42.65
N ASN A 62 -25.25 28.30 42.82
CA ASN A 62 -24.53 27.73 43.96
C ASN A 62 -24.58 26.18 44.05
N ASN A 63 -23.56 25.48 44.58
CA ASN A 63 -22.34 25.97 45.25
C ASN A 63 -21.10 25.08 45.00
N SER A 64 -19.91 25.65 45.27
CA SER A 64 -18.70 25.06 45.93
C SER A 64 -18.43 23.52 45.87
N GLU A 65 -17.21 23.01 45.70
CA GLU A 65 -15.86 23.62 45.69
C GLU A 65 -14.76 22.59 45.29
N GLN A 66 -13.50 23.05 45.18
CA GLN A 66 -12.24 22.26 45.24
C GLN A 66 -12.00 21.24 44.07
N VAL A 67 -10.81 21.04 43.51
CA VAL A 67 -9.43 21.53 43.77
C VAL A 67 -8.81 22.11 42.47
N LYS A 68 -7.86 23.04 42.59
CA LYS A 68 -7.04 23.61 41.48
C LYS A 68 -5.57 23.13 41.55
N GLN A 69 -4.78 23.49 40.52
CA GLN A 69 -3.31 23.37 40.41
C GLN A 69 -2.82 21.98 39.92
N CYS A 70 -1.77 21.86 39.09
CA CYS A 70 -0.96 22.86 38.37
C CYS A 70 -0.29 22.18 37.13
N PHE A 71 0.48 22.84 36.24
CA PHE A 71 1.04 24.20 36.16
C PHE A 71 1.01 24.69 34.70
N GLN A 72 1.01 26.00 34.47
CA GLN A 72 1.45 26.61 33.20
C GLN A 72 1.95 28.05 33.45
N SER A 73 3.12 28.38 32.93
CA SER A 73 3.80 29.70 33.04
C SER A 73 5.02 29.73 32.09
N ASP A 74 5.49 30.86 31.55
CA ASP A 74 4.89 32.20 31.42
C ASP A 74 5.47 32.90 30.17
N ILE A 75 4.75 33.88 29.61
CA ILE A 75 5.25 34.83 28.60
C ILE A 75 4.62 36.21 28.86
N ASN A 76 5.43 37.25 29.07
CA ASN A 76 5.15 38.64 28.66
C ASN A 76 6.42 39.54 28.75
N PRO A 77 6.42 40.78 28.20
CA PRO A 77 7.64 41.42 27.69
C PRO A 77 7.98 42.79 28.34
N GLU A 78 8.57 43.71 27.56
CA GLU A 78 9.15 45.03 27.87
C GLU A 78 10.57 45.01 28.48
N GLY A 79 11.48 45.95 28.17
CA GLY A 79 11.44 46.96 27.10
C GLY A 79 12.22 48.26 27.39
N LYS A 80 13.49 48.37 26.95
CA LYS A 80 14.22 49.65 26.76
C LYS A 80 15.55 49.47 26.03
N ALA A 81 16.13 50.55 25.52
CA ALA A 81 17.34 50.57 24.68
C ALA A 81 18.44 51.49 25.24
N SER A 82 19.70 51.17 24.91
CA SER A 82 20.89 52.03 25.06
C SER A 82 21.96 51.63 24.01
N SER A 83 22.79 52.58 23.58
CA SER A 83 23.76 52.41 22.49
C SER A 83 25.19 52.76 22.89
N VAL A 84 26.19 51.95 22.49
CA VAL A 84 27.63 52.31 22.41
C VAL A 84 28.23 51.64 21.16
N GLN A 85 29.40 52.14 20.71
CA GLN A 85 29.95 51.98 19.35
C GLN A 85 30.86 50.75 19.13
N ALA A 86 31.13 50.54 17.84
CA ALA A 86 31.95 49.50 17.20
C ALA A 86 33.41 49.35 17.68
N SER A 87 33.97 48.17 17.39
CA SER A 87 35.33 48.01 16.88
C SER A 87 35.44 46.77 15.96
N SER A 88 36.55 46.61 15.25
CA SER A 88 36.68 45.74 14.08
C SER A 88 37.40 44.40 14.36
N SER A 89 36.99 43.34 13.65
CA SER A 89 37.90 42.47 12.87
C SER A 89 37.17 41.29 12.20
N SER A 90 37.73 40.82 11.09
CA SER A 90 37.54 39.48 10.53
C SER A 90 38.88 38.75 10.63
N PRO A 91 38.94 37.43 10.88
CA PRO A 91 38.99 36.52 9.72
C PRO A 91 38.44 35.08 9.95
N GLY A 92 38.18 34.39 8.84
CA GLY A 92 38.38 32.93 8.73
C GLY A 92 37.30 31.98 9.30
N PRO A 93 37.02 30.84 8.64
CA PRO A 93 36.14 29.80 9.17
C PRO A 93 36.93 28.71 9.94
N PRO A 94 36.45 28.25 11.11
CA PRO A 94 36.98 27.07 11.78
C PRO A 94 36.25 25.79 11.33
N SER A 95 37.03 24.77 10.99
CA SER A 95 36.55 23.37 10.95
C SER A 95 36.75 22.72 12.32
N SER A 96 35.72 22.10 12.89
CA SER A 96 35.87 20.97 13.82
C SER A 96 34.52 20.32 14.15
N ALA A 97 34.54 19.00 14.31
CA ALA A 97 33.47 18.24 14.95
C ALA A 97 34.10 17.45 16.11
N PRO A 98 33.64 17.60 17.37
CA PRO A 98 34.10 16.78 18.48
C PRO A 98 33.45 15.39 18.46
N PRO A 99 34.12 14.33 18.93
CA PRO A 99 33.57 12.99 18.97
C PRO A 99 32.57 12.81 20.14
N SER A 100 31.46 12.12 19.89
CA SER A 100 30.56 11.66 20.95
C SER A 100 30.90 10.23 21.37
N THR A 101 31.35 10.05 22.61
CA THR A 101 31.54 8.74 23.23
C THR A 101 30.21 8.14 23.70
N GLY A 102 30.08 6.81 23.62
CA GLY A 102 28.94 6.05 24.14
C GLY A 102 29.43 4.68 24.64
N PRO A 103 28.88 4.14 25.75
CA PRO A 103 29.46 2.98 26.43
C PRO A 103 29.12 1.66 25.75
N SER A 104 30.11 0.76 25.66
CA SER A 104 29.95 -0.64 25.30
C SER A 104 29.98 -1.53 26.54
N TYR A 105 29.03 -2.46 26.64
CA TYR A 105 29.05 -3.55 27.63
C TYR A 105 29.63 -4.84 27.02
N PRO A 106 30.25 -5.73 27.82
CA PRO A 106 31.16 -6.75 27.30
C PRO A 106 30.49 -8.07 26.92
N GLY A 107 31.09 -8.77 25.94
CA GLY A 107 30.95 -10.22 25.80
C GLY A 107 32.01 -10.95 26.65
N PRO A 108 31.74 -12.18 27.12
CA PRO A 108 32.68 -12.94 27.94
C PRO A 108 33.87 -13.48 27.12
N SER A 109 35.02 -13.60 27.77
CA SER A 109 36.28 -14.09 27.18
C SER A 109 36.52 -15.57 27.48
N SER A 110 37.23 -16.24 26.57
CA SER A 110 37.90 -17.53 26.82
C SER A 110 39.26 -17.54 26.13
N SER A 111 40.33 -17.62 26.91
CA SER A 111 41.73 -17.68 26.43
C SER A 111 42.12 -19.06 25.89
N GLY A 112 43.09 -19.11 24.96
CA GLY A 112 43.63 -20.35 24.36
C GLY A 112 44.70 -21.05 25.22
N PRO A 113 45.88 -21.49 24.70
CA PRO A 113 46.59 -20.92 23.53
C PRO A 113 47.27 -21.92 22.55
N SER A 114 47.84 -21.37 21.46
CA SER A 114 48.97 -21.90 20.65
C SER A 114 48.72 -23.15 19.78
N SER A 115 49.51 -23.45 18.73
CA SER A 115 50.74 -22.83 18.21
C SER A 115 50.79 -22.78 16.66
N SER A 116 51.87 -22.26 16.07
CA SER A 116 52.01 -21.87 14.66
C SER A 116 52.87 -22.81 13.80
N GLY A 117 52.59 -22.92 12.48
CA GLY A 117 53.51 -23.51 11.50
C GLY A 117 53.00 -23.46 10.04
N PRO A 118 53.72 -22.82 9.08
CA PRO A 118 53.30 -22.73 7.68
C PRO A 118 54.25 -23.42 6.65
N SER A 119 53.82 -23.39 5.38
CA SER A 119 54.60 -23.52 4.11
C SER A 119 54.67 -24.90 3.40
N SER A 120 54.50 -24.84 2.06
CA SER A 120 54.94 -25.78 0.98
C SER A 120 54.56 -27.28 1.05
N SER A 121 54.25 -27.98 -0.06
CA SER A 121 54.26 -27.62 -1.49
C SER A 121 53.33 -28.53 -2.33
N VAL A 122 53.03 -28.06 -3.54
CA VAL A 122 52.39 -28.77 -4.68
C VAL A 122 53.54 -29.40 -5.49
N PRO A 123 53.47 -30.64 -6.07
CA PRO A 123 52.54 -30.89 -7.18
C PRO A 123 52.06 -32.34 -7.52
N SER A 124 51.16 -32.35 -8.52
CA SER A 124 51.05 -33.28 -9.66
C SER A 124 50.09 -34.49 -9.61
N SER A 125 49.33 -34.62 -10.71
CA SER A 125 48.61 -35.81 -11.23
C SER A 125 47.51 -36.45 -10.36
N SER A 126 46.41 -36.97 -10.90
CA SER A 126 45.90 -36.93 -12.30
C SER A 126 44.41 -37.26 -12.36
N GLU A 127 43.74 -36.79 -13.42
CA GLU A 127 42.46 -37.34 -13.92
C GLU A 127 42.64 -38.78 -14.49
N PRO A 128 41.58 -39.52 -14.91
CA PRO A 128 40.12 -39.24 -14.87
C PRO A 128 39.24 -40.44 -14.36
N SER A 129 37.92 -40.26 -14.47
CA SER A 129 36.96 -41.23 -15.09
C SER A 129 36.02 -42.12 -14.23
N SER A 130 34.94 -42.53 -14.92
CA SER A 130 33.96 -43.59 -14.64
C SER A 130 32.97 -43.46 -13.45
N SER A 131 31.74 -43.05 -13.78
CA SER A 131 30.51 -43.81 -13.43
C SER A 131 30.50 -45.15 -14.21
N PRO A 132 29.70 -46.20 -13.89
CA PRO A 132 28.33 -46.19 -13.32
C PRO A 132 28.27 -47.03 -11.99
N ASP A 133 27.19 -47.64 -11.48
CA ASP A 133 25.91 -48.10 -12.07
C ASP A 133 24.77 -48.31 -11.05
N VAL A 134 23.58 -48.68 -11.52
CA VAL A 134 22.34 -48.84 -10.74
C VAL A 134 22.07 -50.30 -10.33
N VAL A 135 21.82 -50.54 -9.03
CA VAL A 135 21.16 -51.78 -8.54
C VAL A 135 20.19 -51.44 -7.39
N SER A 136 19.00 -52.06 -7.40
CA SER A 136 17.99 -51.94 -6.33
C SER A 136 18.06 -53.10 -5.32
N ALA A 137 17.83 -52.83 -4.04
CA ALA A 137 17.59 -53.88 -3.04
C ALA A 137 16.45 -53.52 -2.06
N THR A 138 15.64 -54.53 -1.80
CA THR A 138 14.41 -54.62 -1.01
C THR A 138 14.45 -54.14 0.44
N HIS A 139 13.25 -53.81 0.94
CA HIS A 139 12.80 -53.76 2.34
C HIS A 139 13.64 -54.53 3.38
N VAL A 140 13.83 -53.90 4.54
CA VAL A 140 13.88 -54.55 5.86
C VAL A 140 12.92 -53.81 6.78
N GLU A 141 11.97 -54.50 7.41
CA GLU A 141 11.16 -53.92 8.48
C GLU A 141 11.95 -53.93 9.79
N GLY A 142 12.05 -52.77 10.44
CA GLY A 142 12.64 -52.61 11.77
C GLY A 142 11.72 -51.74 12.62
N ALA A 143 11.32 -52.23 13.80
CA ALA A 143 10.26 -51.61 14.59
C ALA A 143 10.72 -50.30 15.27
N GLU A 144 10.26 -49.15 14.77
CA GLU A 144 10.33 -47.89 15.52
C GLU A 144 9.14 -47.75 16.49
N ALA A 145 9.43 -47.20 17.67
CA ALA A 145 8.46 -47.12 18.76
C ALA A 145 7.30 -46.15 18.46
N VAL A 146 6.08 -46.56 18.80
CA VAL A 146 4.87 -45.72 18.73
C VAL A 146 4.97 -44.57 19.73
N ARG A 147 5.60 -43.47 19.32
CA ARG A 147 5.41 -42.16 19.95
C ARG A 147 3.95 -41.79 19.78
N LYS A 148 3.14 -42.03 20.83
CA LYS A 148 1.79 -41.49 20.94
C LYS A 148 1.83 -39.99 20.65
N LYS A 149 1.24 -39.58 19.53
CA LYS A 149 0.78 -38.20 19.39
C LYS A 149 -0.11 -37.93 20.60
N ARG A 150 0.16 -36.85 21.35
CA ARG A 150 -0.90 -36.26 22.15
C ARG A 150 -1.94 -35.79 21.14
N GLU A 151 -3.16 -36.26 21.27
CA GLU A 151 -4.26 -35.72 20.50
C GLU A 151 -4.48 -34.28 20.99
N ASP A 152 -4.38 -33.32 20.08
CA ASP A 152 -4.76 -31.95 20.39
C ASP A 152 -6.23 -31.94 20.80
N GLY A 153 -6.55 -31.29 21.93
CA GLY A 153 -7.91 -31.19 22.43
C GLY A 153 -8.86 -30.57 21.38
N PRO A 154 -10.17 -30.87 21.43
CA PRO A 154 -11.13 -30.55 20.37
C PRO A 154 -11.16 -29.06 20.03
N SER A 155 -10.43 -28.66 18.99
CA SER A 155 -10.29 -27.25 18.61
C SER A 155 -11.59 -26.71 18.03
N SER A 156 -11.96 -25.49 18.43
CA SER A 156 -13.07 -24.74 17.83
C SER A 156 -12.69 -24.05 16.50
N CYS A 157 -11.43 -24.19 16.07
CA CYS A 157 -10.94 -23.58 14.84
C CYS A 157 -11.38 -24.37 13.60
N CYS A 158 -11.80 -23.67 12.55
CA CYS A 158 -12.20 -24.28 11.27
C CYS A 158 -11.01 -24.51 10.34
N LEU A 159 -11.25 -25.26 9.26
CA LEU A 159 -10.24 -25.51 8.23
C LEU A 159 -10.20 -24.32 7.25
N LEU A 160 -9.03 -24.06 6.66
CA LEU A 160 -8.80 -22.96 5.72
C LEU A 160 -9.72 -22.98 4.47
N LYS A 161 -10.30 -24.16 4.16
CA LYS A 161 -11.28 -24.37 3.08
C LYS A 161 -12.72 -23.96 3.47
N ASP A 162 -13.03 -23.89 4.77
CA ASP A 162 -14.38 -23.57 5.31
C ASP A 162 -14.62 -22.05 5.42
N MET A 163 -13.63 -21.26 5.00
CA MET A 163 -13.57 -19.81 5.06
C MET A 163 -14.17 -19.19 3.79
N LYS A 164 -14.99 -18.14 3.94
CA LYS A 164 -15.62 -17.41 2.84
C LYS A 164 -14.59 -16.74 1.94
N ARG A 165 -14.73 -16.86 0.62
CA ARG A 165 -13.86 -16.24 -0.39
C ARG A 165 -14.68 -15.60 -1.51
N ILE A 166 -14.16 -14.54 -2.13
CA ILE A 166 -14.81 -13.77 -3.20
C ILE A 166 -15.46 -14.64 -4.31
N PRO A 167 -14.85 -15.73 -4.81
CA PRO A 167 -15.45 -16.58 -5.85
C PRO A 167 -16.71 -17.35 -5.42
N GLN A 168 -17.10 -17.32 -4.13
CA GLN A 168 -18.22 -18.09 -3.58
C GLN A 168 -19.53 -17.29 -3.50
N PHE A 169 -19.56 -16.06 -4.01
CA PHE A 169 -20.73 -15.19 -3.96
C PHE A 169 -21.26 -14.85 -5.36
N ASP A 170 -22.57 -15.08 -5.61
CA ASP A 170 -23.28 -14.54 -6.79
C ASP A 170 -23.63 -13.04 -6.56
N ASN A 171 -22.62 -12.27 -6.15
CA ASN A 171 -22.74 -10.89 -5.70
C ASN A 171 -22.66 -9.94 -6.89
N LYS A 172 -23.64 -10.04 -7.81
CA LYS A 172 -23.65 -9.28 -9.07
C LYS A 172 -23.37 -7.80 -8.83
N LEU A 173 -22.25 -7.31 -9.36
CA LEU A 173 -21.92 -5.89 -9.29
C LEU A 173 -22.88 -5.11 -10.19
N GLY A 174 -23.28 -3.92 -9.73
CA GLY A 174 -23.97 -2.98 -10.60
C GLY A 174 -23.07 -2.50 -11.74
N ARG A 175 -23.64 -1.83 -12.73
CA ARG A 175 -22.84 -1.14 -13.76
C ARG A 175 -21.81 -0.21 -13.13
N LEU A 176 -20.61 -0.14 -13.70
CA LEU A 176 -19.60 0.82 -13.28
C LEU A 176 -20.07 2.23 -13.66
N ASP A 177 -20.12 3.16 -12.71
CA ASP A 177 -20.63 4.52 -12.91
C ASP A 177 -19.93 5.51 -11.96
N PHE A 178 -20.16 6.81 -12.15
CA PHE A 178 -19.65 7.87 -11.30
C PHE A 178 -20.52 8.11 -10.08
N SER A 179 -19.91 8.58 -8.99
CA SER A 179 -20.66 9.19 -7.89
C SER A 179 -19.88 10.34 -7.27
N LYS A 180 -20.52 11.11 -6.37
CA LYS A 180 -19.86 12.18 -5.61
C LYS A 180 -18.67 11.68 -4.76
N THR A 181 -18.59 10.38 -4.50
CA THR A 181 -17.51 9.72 -3.75
C THR A 181 -16.75 8.68 -4.58
N HIS A 182 -17.03 8.51 -5.87
CA HIS A 182 -16.37 7.51 -6.72
C HIS A 182 -15.99 8.10 -8.08
N THR A 183 -14.68 8.32 -8.27
CA THR A 183 -14.10 8.76 -9.53
C THR A 183 -13.62 7.58 -10.35
N VAL A 184 -14.21 7.35 -11.52
CA VAL A 184 -13.67 6.43 -12.53
C VAL A 184 -12.84 7.23 -13.55
N LEU A 185 -11.71 6.68 -14.00
CA LEU A 185 -10.81 7.29 -15.00
C LEU A 185 -10.86 6.59 -16.38
N VAL A 186 -11.64 5.52 -16.52
CA VAL A 186 -12.03 4.94 -17.81
C VAL A 186 -13.44 5.38 -18.19
N ASP A 187 -13.74 5.44 -19.49
CA ASP A 187 -15.05 5.79 -20.00
C ASP A 187 -16.06 4.69 -19.65
N VAL A 188 -17.05 5.05 -18.82
CA VAL A 188 -18.03 4.10 -18.30
C VAL A 188 -19.07 3.70 -19.34
N ALA A 189 -19.31 4.49 -20.39
CA ALA A 189 -20.24 4.12 -21.45
C ALA A 189 -19.60 3.06 -22.36
N VAL A 190 -18.36 3.29 -22.80
CA VAL A 190 -17.54 2.37 -23.61
C VAL A 190 -17.25 1.07 -22.85
N PHE A 191 -16.95 1.16 -21.55
CA PHE A 191 -16.74 -0.03 -20.72
C PHE A 191 -18.01 -0.87 -20.56
N ASN A 192 -19.13 -0.25 -20.14
CA ASN A 192 -20.37 -0.98 -19.87
C ASN A 192 -21.03 -1.58 -21.14
N CYS A 193 -20.69 -1.11 -22.35
CA CYS A 193 -21.14 -1.75 -23.60
C CYS A 193 -20.19 -2.82 -24.14
N GLY A 194 -19.09 -3.11 -23.43
CA GLY A 194 -18.11 -4.14 -23.82
C GLY A 194 -17.12 -3.70 -24.90
N ALA A 195 -17.11 -2.44 -25.31
CA ALA A 195 -16.25 -1.92 -26.37
C ALA A 195 -14.78 -1.68 -25.93
N GLY A 196 -14.47 -1.78 -24.63
CA GLY A 196 -13.10 -1.85 -24.10
C GLY A 196 -12.79 -0.84 -23.00
N LEU A 197 -11.49 -0.65 -22.73
CA LEU A 197 -10.98 0.28 -21.72
C LEU A 197 -10.42 1.55 -22.36
N MET A 198 -11.30 2.51 -22.64
CA MET A 198 -10.90 3.84 -23.12
C MET A 198 -10.66 4.82 -21.95
N PRO A 199 -9.66 5.72 -22.02
CA PRO A 199 -9.49 6.81 -21.05
C PRO A 199 -10.69 7.75 -21.02
N GLN A 200 -11.23 8.01 -19.82
CA GLN A 200 -12.30 8.99 -19.64
C GLN A 200 -11.79 10.40 -19.98
N ASP A 201 -12.46 11.09 -20.90
CA ASP A 201 -12.21 12.49 -21.19
C ASP A 201 -12.45 13.41 -19.98
N GLY A 202 -11.70 14.49 -19.92
CA GLY A 202 -11.67 15.44 -18.82
C GLY A 202 -10.79 16.64 -19.13
N ARG A 203 -10.34 17.36 -18.08
CA ARG A 203 -9.44 18.52 -18.20
C ARG A 203 -8.30 18.43 -17.19
N ASP A 204 -7.22 19.13 -17.49
CA ASP A 204 -6.14 19.42 -16.54
C ASP A 204 -6.66 20.23 -15.35
N VAL A 205 -6.15 19.94 -14.13
CA VAL A 205 -6.57 20.59 -12.88
C VAL A 205 -5.36 20.75 -11.96
N TRP A 206 -4.84 21.96 -11.86
CA TRP A 206 -3.74 22.31 -10.95
C TRP A 206 -4.26 22.85 -9.61
N HIS A 207 -4.98 22.01 -8.86
CA HIS A 207 -5.59 22.36 -7.57
C HIS A 207 -5.09 21.48 -6.42
N SER A 208 -5.19 21.96 -5.18
CA SER A 208 -4.74 21.26 -3.97
C SER A 208 -5.61 20.06 -3.56
N ASP A 209 -6.69 19.80 -4.29
CA ASP A 209 -7.54 18.59 -4.16
C ASP A 209 -7.20 17.50 -5.18
N PHE A 210 -6.27 17.76 -6.12
CA PHE A 210 -5.97 16.86 -7.23
C PHE A 210 -4.46 16.58 -7.33
N VAL A 211 -4.12 15.51 -8.04
CA VAL A 211 -2.74 15.20 -8.41
C VAL A 211 -2.27 16.25 -9.43
N LYS A 212 -1.25 17.02 -9.06
CA LYS A 212 -0.55 17.93 -9.98
C LYS A 212 0.21 17.14 -11.05
N MET A 213 -0.43 16.97 -12.21
CA MET A 213 0.08 16.12 -13.29
C MET A 213 1.36 16.68 -13.91
N PRO A 214 2.37 15.84 -14.23
CA PRO A 214 3.61 16.26 -14.89
C PRO A 214 3.40 17.07 -16.17
N TYR A 215 2.35 16.76 -16.94
CA TYR A 215 2.02 17.39 -18.22
C TYR A 215 1.30 18.75 -18.12
N SER A 216 0.86 19.16 -16.94
CA SER A 216 0.07 20.38 -16.75
C SER A 216 0.82 21.62 -17.26
N GLN A 217 0.10 22.56 -17.88
CA GLN A 217 0.70 23.84 -18.31
C GLN A 217 1.13 24.70 -17.11
N SER A 218 0.57 24.46 -15.92
CA SER A 218 1.00 25.07 -14.66
C SER A 218 2.24 24.38 -14.04
N SER A 219 2.74 23.29 -14.62
CA SER A 219 3.99 22.63 -14.25
C SER A 219 5.18 23.34 -14.93
N TYR A 220 5.71 24.40 -14.32
CA TYR A 220 6.87 25.15 -14.84
C TYR A 220 8.16 24.89 -14.07
N MET A 221 9.30 25.16 -14.71
CA MET A 221 10.63 25.22 -14.11
C MET A 221 11.35 26.52 -14.46
N LYS A 222 12.14 27.05 -13.53
CA LYS A 222 12.98 28.22 -13.76
C LYS A 222 14.26 27.85 -14.51
N THR A 223 14.59 28.58 -15.56
CA THR A 223 15.76 28.38 -16.43
C THR A 223 16.51 29.69 -16.69
N GLY A 224 17.84 29.62 -16.72
CA GLY A 224 18.72 30.78 -16.90
C GLY A 224 19.34 31.27 -15.57
N PHE A 225 20.62 31.67 -15.63
CA PHE A 225 21.37 32.15 -14.45
C PHE A 225 21.24 33.66 -14.21
N VAL A 226 21.04 34.46 -15.27
CA VAL A 226 21.01 35.93 -15.20
C VAL A 226 19.58 36.48 -15.18
N MET A 227 18.69 35.96 -16.04
CA MET A 227 17.25 36.23 -15.97
C MET A 227 16.47 34.90 -15.91
N PRO A 228 15.73 34.62 -14.82
CA PRO A 228 14.94 33.40 -14.69
C PRO A 228 13.72 33.40 -15.62
N THR A 229 13.84 32.68 -16.73
CA THR A 229 12.70 32.34 -17.60
C THR A 229 11.90 31.19 -16.97
N ASN A 230 10.56 31.25 -17.05
CA ASN A 230 9.72 30.09 -16.74
C ASN A 230 9.54 29.27 -18.03
N LYS A 231 9.93 27.99 -18.01
CA LYS A 231 9.66 27.04 -19.08
C LYS A 231 8.67 25.97 -18.63
N VAL A 232 7.72 25.58 -19.48
CA VAL A 232 6.82 24.45 -19.23
C VAL A 232 7.65 23.18 -19.08
N ARG A 233 7.57 22.56 -17.90
CA ARG A 233 8.44 21.45 -17.49
C ARG A 233 8.14 20.18 -18.30
N TRP A 234 6.90 20.01 -18.77
CA TRP A 234 6.55 18.90 -19.66
C TRP A 234 7.29 18.92 -20.98
N GLU A 235 7.57 20.09 -21.58
CA GLU A 235 8.40 20.16 -22.80
C GLU A 235 9.82 19.61 -22.58
N VAL A 236 10.36 19.80 -21.38
CA VAL A 236 11.69 19.30 -21.01
C VAL A 236 11.63 17.79 -20.76
N ILE A 237 10.64 17.34 -20.00
CA ILE A 237 10.37 15.91 -19.74
C ILE A 237 10.17 15.17 -21.07
N SER A 238 9.22 15.59 -21.90
CA SER A 238 8.88 14.94 -23.16
C SER A 238 10.05 14.94 -24.14
N LYS A 239 10.83 16.04 -24.23
CA LYS A 239 12.05 16.07 -25.04
C LYS A 239 13.11 15.09 -24.55
N GLN A 240 13.32 14.95 -23.23
CA GLN A 240 14.31 13.99 -22.71
C GLN A 240 13.84 12.54 -22.91
N LEU A 241 12.59 12.22 -22.56
CA LEU A 241 12.06 10.87 -22.68
C LEU A 241 11.93 10.44 -24.15
N SER A 242 11.56 11.36 -25.06
CA SER A 242 11.52 11.09 -26.52
C SER A 242 12.91 10.97 -27.16
N SER A 243 13.95 11.51 -26.51
CA SER A 243 15.35 11.29 -26.90
C SER A 243 15.83 9.92 -26.42
N LEU A 244 15.50 9.57 -25.17
CA LEU A 244 15.85 8.30 -24.54
C LEU A 244 15.21 7.10 -25.23
N SER A 245 13.90 7.15 -25.53
CA SER A 245 13.19 6.06 -26.21
C SER A 245 13.74 5.76 -27.61
N LYS A 246 14.20 6.78 -28.32
CA LYS A 246 14.79 6.65 -29.67
C LYS A 246 16.22 6.13 -29.67
N LYS A 247 16.88 5.95 -28.51
CA LYS A 247 18.23 5.38 -28.46
C LYS A 247 18.21 3.87 -28.76
N THR A 248 19.16 3.43 -29.59
CA THR A 248 19.40 2.01 -29.89
C THR A 248 19.65 1.19 -28.62
N THR A 249 20.45 1.74 -27.71
CA THR A 249 20.68 1.26 -26.33
C THR A 249 20.63 2.44 -25.36
N ALA A 250 20.19 2.20 -24.13
CA ALA A 250 20.14 3.21 -23.08
C ALA A 250 20.87 2.71 -21.82
N SER A 251 21.83 3.48 -21.34
CA SER A 251 22.57 3.21 -20.09
C SER A 251 21.88 3.88 -18.89
N VAL A 252 22.35 3.55 -17.67
CA VAL A 252 21.90 4.24 -16.46
C VAL A 252 22.34 5.71 -16.45
N ASN A 253 23.44 6.06 -17.11
CA ASN A 253 23.86 7.45 -17.26
C ASN A 253 22.88 8.24 -18.15
N ASP A 254 22.39 7.65 -19.24
CA ASP A 254 21.37 8.28 -20.10
C ASP A 254 20.05 8.53 -19.35
N PHE A 255 19.70 7.60 -18.47
CA PHE A 255 18.53 7.68 -17.59
C PHE A 255 18.70 8.79 -16.53
N GLU A 256 19.86 8.86 -15.87
CA GLU A 256 20.20 9.92 -14.91
C GLU A 256 20.21 11.31 -15.58
N GLU A 257 20.91 11.47 -16.70
CA GLU A 257 20.97 12.74 -17.42
C GLU A 257 19.58 13.24 -17.82
N ALA A 258 18.72 12.35 -18.33
CA ALA A 258 17.34 12.67 -18.65
C ALA A 258 16.59 13.20 -17.41
N ILE A 259 16.64 12.49 -16.28
CA ILE A 259 15.95 12.88 -15.03
C ILE A 259 16.47 14.21 -14.48
N ILE A 260 17.78 14.43 -14.48
CA ILE A 260 18.40 15.63 -13.93
C ILE A 260 18.08 16.88 -14.77
N LYS A 261 17.89 16.76 -16.09
CA LYS A 261 17.53 17.91 -16.95
C LYS A 261 16.20 18.59 -16.58
N TYR A 262 15.21 17.85 -16.05
CA TYR A 262 13.96 18.41 -15.50
C TYR A 262 13.88 18.36 -13.95
N ASN A 263 14.99 18.01 -13.29
CA ASN A 263 15.19 18.10 -11.84
C ASN A 263 16.53 18.80 -11.47
N PRO A 264 16.93 19.93 -12.10
CA PRO A 264 18.31 20.43 -12.04
C PRO A 264 18.78 20.81 -10.63
N LYS A 265 17.85 21.16 -9.72
CA LYS A 265 18.12 21.42 -8.29
C LYS A 265 18.84 20.24 -7.59
N TYR A 266 18.62 19.02 -8.06
CA TYR A 266 19.08 17.79 -7.42
C TYR A 266 20.32 17.16 -8.09
N LYS A 267 20.94 17.86 -9.06
CA LYS A 267 22.21 17.44 -9.65
C LYS A 267 23.28 17.32 -8.55
N GLY A 268 23.90 16.15 -8.41
CA GLY A 268 24.87 15.88 -7.34
C GLY A 268 24.27 15.67 -5.95
N GLN A 269 22.94 15.63 -5.81
CA GLN A 269 22.24 15.31 -4.56
C GLN A 269 21.51 13.96 -4.63
N TRP A 270 20.99 13.59 -5.80
CA TRP A 270 20.50 12.25 -6.06
C TRP A 270 21.64 11.36 -6.56
N SER A 271 21.69 10.13 -6.06
CA SER A 271 22.56 9.08 -6.59
C SER A 271 21.72 8.06 -7.35
N PHE A 272 22.36 7.36 -8.28
CA PHE A 272 21.78 6.26 -9.05
C PHE A 272 22.57 4.96 -8.83
N ASP A 273 23.23 4.83 -7.67
CA ASP A 273 24.15 3.73 -7.35
C ASP A 273 23.46 2.36 -7.29
N ALA A 274 22.26 2.26 -6.71
CA ALA A 274 21.53 0.99 -6.68
C ALA A 274 21.11 0.56 -8.08
N LEU A 275 20.64 1.49 -8.92
CA LEU A 275 20.25 1.20 -10.31
C LEU A 275 21.48 0.83 -11.14
N SER A 276 22.58 1.56 -11.02
CA SER A 276 23.87 1.27 -11.67
C SER A 276 24.44 -0.08 -11.22
N SER A 277 24.40 -0.37 -9.92
CA SER A 277 24.85 -1.65 -9.35
C SER A 277 23.95 -2.82 -9.73
N PHE A 278 22.67 -2.57 -9.97
CA PHE A 278 21.71 -3.57 -10.44
C PHE A 278 21.95 -3.88 -11.91
N VAL A 279 21.95 -2.88 -12.80
CA VAL A 279 22.11 -3.09 -14.25
C VAL A 279 23.46 -3.75 -14.59
N LYS A 280 24.55 -3.39 -13.90
CA LYS A 280 25.86 -4.05 -14.03
C LYS A 280 25.89 -5.52 -13.56
N ALA A 281 24.88 -5.96 -12.79
CA ALA A 281 24.81 -7.27 -12.16
C ALA A 281 23.44 -7.95 -12.35
N ILE A 282 22.76 -7.67 -13.47
CA ILE A 282 21.55 -8.40 -13.88
C ILE A 282 21.91 -9.88 -14.04
N PRO A 283 21.23 -10.81 -13.35
CA PRO A 283 21.43 -12.24 -13.57
C PRO A 283 21.08 -12.60 -15.01
N LYS A 284 21.93 -13.39 -15.68
CA LYS A 284 21.72 -13.76 -17.10
C LYS A 284 20.37 -14.41 -17.38
N GLY A 285 19.78 -15.10 -16.39
CA GLY A 285 18.46 -15.75 -16.50
C GLY A 285 17.24 -14.83 -16.32
N ASP A 286 17.41 -13.57 -15.88
CA ASP A 286 16.27 -12.66 -15.67
C ASP A 286 15.68 -12.13 -17.00
N ASN A 287 16.40 -12.25 -18.12
CA ASN A 287 15.90 -12.01 -19.50
C ASN A 287 15.18 -10.66 -19.78
N TYR A 288 15.48 -9.59 -19.02
CA TYR A 288 14.92 -8.25 -19.28
C TYR A 288 15.27 -7.76 -20.70
N SER A 289 14.35 -7.01 -21.33
CA SER A 289 14.60 -6.43 -22.65
C SER A 289 15.76 -5.41 -22.60
N PRO A 290 16.71 -5.44 -23.55
CA PRO A 290 17.73 -4.38 -23.68
C PRO A 290 17.14 -3.02 -24.11
N LYS A 291 15.83 -2.97 -24.40
CA LYS A 291 15.07 -1.74 -24.65
C LYS A 291 14.09 -1.37 -23.52
N LEU A 292 14.24 -1.95 -22.32
CA LEU A 292 13.28 -1.75 -21.22
C LEU A 292 13.18 -0.28 -20.78
N PHE A 293 14.30 0.45 -20.63
CA PHE A 293 14.25 1.88 -20.30
C PHE A 293 13.54 2.71 -21.38
N GLN A 294 13.74 2.39 -22.65
CA GLN A 294 13.08 3.03 -23.78
C GLN A 294 11.56 2.78 -23.75
N ARG A 295 11.13 1.53 -23.50
CA ARG A 295 9.72 1.15 -23.36
C ARG A 295 9.03 1.84 -22.19
N ILE A 296 9.71 1.97 -21.04
CA ILE A 296 9.16 2.72 -19.89
C ILE A 296 9.07 4.22 -20.25
N ALA A 297 9.99 4.77 -21.04
CA ALA A 297 9.92 6.15 -21.50
C ALA A 297 8.76 6.38 -22.50
N GLU A 298 8.53 5.45 -23.42
CA GLU A 298 7.37 5.44 -24.32
C GLU A 298 6.04 5.38 -23.54
N LEU A 299 5.95 4.48 -22.56
CA LEU A 299 4.80 4.37 -21.67
C LEU A 299 4.60 5.64 -20.82
N ALA A 300 5.67 6.28 -20.35
CA ALA A 300 5.59 7.54 -19.60
C ALA A 300 5.11 8.72 -20.46
N LEU A 301 5.49 8.75 -21.74
CA LEU A 301 5.08 9.80 -22.70
C LEU A 301 3.57 9.77 -23.00
N ARG A 302 2.91 8.59 -22.97
CA ARG A 302 1.46 8.41 -23.17
C ARG A 302 0.58 9.04 -22.06
N LEU A 303 1.16 9.66 -21.03
CA LEU A 303 0.40 10.17 -19.87
C LEU A 303 -0.75 11.14 -20.21
N PRO A 304 -0.60 12.12 -21.12
CA PRO A 304 -1.70 13.03 -21.47
C PRO A 304 -2.83 12.34 -22.23
N GLU A 305 -2.54 11.22 -22.91
CA GLU A 305 -3.49 10.42 -23.68
C GLU A 305 -4.27 9.45 -22.77
N LEU A 306 -3.56 8.83 -21.82
CA LEU A 306 -4.08 7.78 -20.94
C LEU A 306 -4.77 8.32 -19.68
N VAL A 307 -4.35 9.46 -19.13
CA VAL A 307 -4.86 10.00 -17.87
C VAL A 307 -5.38 11.43 -18.08
N LYS A 308 -6.35 11.58 -18.99
CA LYS A 308 -6.95 12.87 -19.38
C LYS A 308 -7.74 13.54 -18.25
N LYS A 309 -8.46 12.75 -17.46
CA LYS A 309 -9.28 13.19 -16.33
C LYS A 309 -8.44 13.30 -15.06
N ALA A 310 -8.51 14.47 -14.41
CA ALA A 310 -7.75 14.75 -13.20
C ALA A 310 -8.01 13.72 -12.08
N VAL A 311 -6.93 13.23 -11.48
CA VAL A 311 -6.98 12.26 -10.37
C VAL A 311 -7.18 13.04 -9.06
N PRO A 312 -8.29 12.84 -8.32
CA PRO A 312 -8.48 13.50 -7.03
C PRO A 312 -7.53 12.91 -5.98
N LEU A 313 -7.27 13.68 -4.92
CA LEU A 313 -6.55 13.20 -3.74
C LEU A 313 -7.53 12.56 -2.76
N LEU A 314 -7.23 11.34 -2.31
CA LEU A 314 -7.93 10.66 -1.23
C LEU A 314 -7.49 11.27 0.11
N LYS A 315 -8.08 12.44 0.43
CA LYS A 315 -7.78 13.28 1.60
C LYS A 315 -8.27 12.70 2.93
N ARG A 316 -7.58 13.07 4.00
CA ARG A 316 -7.93 12.70 5.38
C ARG A 316 -9.34 13.16 5.75
N GLY A 317 -10.05 12.32 6.50
CA GLY A 317 -11.43 12.55 6.98
C GLY A 317 -12.52 12.20 5.97
N HIS A 318 -12.17 11.87 4.72
CA HIS A 318 -13.14 11.73 3.62
C HIS A 318 -13.17 10.30 3.07
N THR A 319 -14.37 9.71 2.98
CA THR A 319 -14.58 8.44 2.26
C THR A 319 -14.72 8.72 0.77
N ALA A 320 -13.81 8.20 -0.04
CA ALA A 320 -13.81 8.34 -1.49
C ALA A 320 -13.06 7.20 -2.18
N ALA A 321 -13.43 6.88 -3.43
CA ALA A 321 -12.83 5.83 -4.24
C ALA A 321 -12.37 6.34 -5.61
N ILE A 322 -11.28 5.76 -6.12
CA ILE A 322 -10.77 5.98 -7.48
C ILE A 322 -10.66 4.62 -8.19
N THR A 323 -11.22 4.50 -9.40
CA THR A 323 -11.01 3.34 -10.29
C THR A 323 -10.21 3.75 -11.52
N LEU A 324 -9.09 3.06 -11.76
CA LEU A 324 -8.16 3.26 -12.87
C LEU A 324 -8.00 1.96 -13.67
N SER A 325 -7.60 2.02 -14.93
CA SER A 325 -7.10 0.82 -15.62
C SER A 325 -5.67 0.46 -15.20
N GLN A 326 -5.32 -0.82 -15.32
CA GLN A 326 -3.94 -1.28 -15.10
C GLN A 326 -2.95 -0.53 -16.03
N THR A 327 -3.34 -0.19 -17.27
CA THR A 327 -2.55 0.67 -18.18
C THR A 327 -2.32 2.08 -17.61
N GLN A 328 -3.36 2.72 -17.07
CA GLN A 328 -3.23 4.04 -16.45
C GLN A 328 -2.28 3.99 -15.26
N ILE A 329 -2.38 2.95 -14.44
CA ILE A 329 -1.47 2.70 -13.30
C ILE A 329 -0.03 2.51 -13.77
N ALA A 330 0.19 1.69 -14.80
CA ALA A 330 1.51 1.47 -15.39
C ALA A 330 2.12 2.77 -15.95
N CYS A 331 1.32 3.62 -16.60
CA CYS A 331 1.73 4.93 -17.10
C CYS A 331 2.07 5.93 -15.96
N LEU A 332 1.24 5.96 -14.91
CA LEU A 332 1.48 6.77 -13.71
C LEU A 332 2.76 6.32 -12.97
N LEU A 333 3.02 5.02 -12.91
CA LEU A 333 4.24 4.45 -12.33
C LEU A 333 5.47 4.62 -13.22
N ALA A 334 5.35 4.58 -14.54
CA ALA A 334 6.44 4.93 -15.45
C ALA A 334 6.87 6.41 -15.25
N ASN A 335 5.91 7.31 -15.03
CA ASN A 335 6.17 8.70 -14.66
C ASN A 335 6.77 8.86 -13.25
N ALA A 336 6.49 7.94 -12.32
CA ALA A 336 7.09 7.88 -11.00
C ALA A 336 8.55 7.36 -11.05
N PHE A 337 8.81 6.36 -11.91
CA PHE A 337 10.12 5.80 -12.21
C PHE A 337 11.04 6.85 -12.83
N PHE A 338 10.53 7.66 -13.76
CA PHE A 338 11.23 8.82 -14.30
C PHE A 338 11.19 10.08 -13.40
N CYS A 339 10.74 9.96 -12.15
CA CYS A 339 10.80 11.03 -11.15
C CYS A 339 10.18 12.37 -11.62
N THR A 340 9.11 12.29 -12.39
CA THR A 340 8.51 13.44 -13.10
C THR A 340 7.59 14.28 -12.23
N TYR A 341 6.97 13.73 -11.16
CA TYR A 341 5.92 14.44 -10.43
C TYR A 341 6.42 15.72 -9.76
N PRO A 342 5.84 16.90 -10.07
CA PRO A 342 6.22 18.18 -9.47
C PRO A 342 5.79 18.23 -8.00
N HIS A 343 6.40 19.09 -7.19
CA HIS A 343 6.14 19.24 -5.74
C HIS A 343 6.39 18.00 -4.85
N ARG A 344 6.58 16.79 -5.40
CA ARG A 344 6.77 15.51 -4.65
C ARG A 344 8.20 15.19 -4.22
N ASN A 345 9.14 16.12 -4.39
CA ASN A 345 10.58 15.95 -4.11
C ASN A 345 11.08 16.76 -2.89
N ALA A 346 10.17 17.29 -2.06
CA ALA A 346 10.49 18.05 -0.86
C ALA A 346 9.78 17.43 0.35
N SER A 347 10.54 17.15 1.42
CA SER A 347 10.08 16.43 2.62
C SER A 347 9.92 17.32 3.87
N GLY A 348 10.22 18.62 3.77
CA GLY A 348 10.08 19.54 4.90
C GLY A 348 8.61 19.87 5.22
N PRO A 349 8.25 20.23 6.47
CA PRO A 349 6.85 20.48 6.87
C PRO A 349 6.12 21.58 6.10
N LYS A 350 6.84 22.47 5.41
CA LYS A 350 6.28 23.53 4.55
C LYS A 350 6.03 23.08 3.09
N ALA A 351 6.25 21.82 2.76
CA ALA A 351 5.93 21.28 1.43
C ALA A 351 4.42 21.04 1.28
N GLU A 352 3.88 21.32 0.10
CA GLU A 352 2.45 21.12 -0.23
C GLU A 352 1.99 19.68 0.05
N TYR A 353 2.78 18.71 -0.40
CA TYR A 353 2.50 17.28 -0.23
C TYR A 353 3.17 16.67 1.02
N HIS A 354 3.44 17.46 2.07
CA HIS A 354 4.13 16.94 3.27
C HIS A 354 3.37 15.80 3.97
N ASN A 355 2.04 15.73 3.86
CA ASN A 355 1.18 14.65 4.38
C ASN A 355 0.97 13.47 3.41
N TYR A 356 1.68 13.41 2.27
CA TYR A 356 1.56 12.33 1.30
C TYR A 356 2.87 11.52 1.23
N PRO A 357 2.82 10.20 0.99
CA PRO A 357 4.03 9.41 0.80
C PRO A 357 4.85 9.87 -0.41
N SER A 358 6.15 9.51 -0.45
CA SER A 358 6.98 9.73 -1.63
C SER A 358 6.49 8.87 -2.80
N ILE A 359 6.37 9.45 -4.00
CA ILE A 359 5.98 8.73 -5.22
C ILE A 359 7.13 8.61 -6.24
N ASN A 360 8.01 9.61 -6.37
CA ASN A 360 9.14 9.54 -7.29
C ASN A 360 10.20 8.54 -6.78
N PHE A 361 10.78 7.72 -7.68
CA PHE A 361 11.59 6.54 -7.33
C PHE A 361 13.05 6.87 -6.92
N THR A 362 13.40 8.13 -6.68
CA THR A 362 14.78 8.60 -6.40
C THR A 362 15.46 7.84 -5.27
N SER A 363 14.75 7.60 -4.16
CA SER A 363 15.27 6.85 -3.01
C SER A 363 15.57 5.38 -3.32
N LEU A 364 14.91 4.77 -4.32
CA LEU A 364 15.14 3.40 -4.75
C LEU A 364 16.42 3.30 -5.58
N PHE A 365 16.72 4.33 -6.39
CA PHE A 365 17.92 4.39 -7.23
C PHE A 365 19.19 4.78 -6.48
N GLY A 366 19.08 5.51 -5.36
CA GLY A 366 20.21 5.98 -4.53
C GLY A 366 21.07 4.87 -3.91
N THR A 367 21.88 5.18 -2.89
CA THR A 367 22.86 4.28 -2.23
C THR A 367 22.53 2.79 -2.29
N SER A 368 23.42 2.00 -2.90
CA SER A 368 23.23 0.58 -3.22
C SER A 368 23.06 -0.31 -1.99
N SER A 369 22.14 -1.28 -2.04
CA SER A 369 21.98 -2.30 -1.00
C SER A 369 21.38 -3.61 -1.56
N PRO A 370 21.55 -4.77 -0.88
CA PRO A 370 20.95 -6.04 -1.31
C PRO A 370 19.43 -5.95 -1.45
N ARG A 371 18.76 -5.36 -0.46
CA ARG A 371 17.30 -5.07 -0.47
C ARG A 371 16.89 -4.33 -1.75
N LYS A 372 17.57 -3.23 -2.09
CA LYS A 372 17.25 -2.43 -3.29
C LYS A 372 17.48 -3.21 -4.59
N LYS A 373 18.54 -4.02 -4.69
CA LYS A 373 18.77 -4.87 -5.88
C LYS A 373 17.63 -5.85 -6.11
N GLN A 374 17.11 -6.49 -5.05
CA GLN A 374 15.98 -7.42 -5.18
C GLN A 374 14.64 -6.71 -5.46
N LYS A 375 14.41 -5.52 -4.87
CA LYS A 375 13.30 -4.64 -5.26
C LYS A 375 13.35 -4.26 -6.74
N LEU A 376 14.53 -3.87 -7.24
CA LEU A 376 14.72 -3.47 -8.63
C LEU A 376 14.42 -4.62 -9.61
N ARG A 377 14.76 -5.88 -9.29
CA ARG A 377 14.36 -7.05 -10.10
C ARG A 377 12.84 -7.14 -10.27
N ALA A 378 12.09 -7.12 -9.17
CA ALA A 378 10.63 -7.17 -9.20
C ALA A 378 9.98 -5.99 -9.94
N ILE A 379 10.45 -4.77 -9.71
CA ILE A 379 9.96 -3.55 -10.37
C ILE A 379 10.28 -3.55 -11.87
N MET A 380 11.47 -3.98 -12.26
CA MET A 380 11.87 -4.06 -13.67
C MET A 380 11.15 -5.20 -14.39
N HIS A 381 10.83 -6.30 -13.70
CA HIS A 381 9.97 -7.35 -14.23
C HIS A 381 8.52 -6.84 -14.44
N TYR A 382 7.93 -6.12 -13.48
CA TYR A 382 6.62 -5.48 -13.68
C TYR A 382 6.58 -4.59 -14.93
N PHE A 383 7.60 -3.72 -15.10
CA PHE A 383 7.69 -2.89 -16.30
C PHE A 383 7.95 -3.69 -17.58
N GLN A 384 8.71 -4.78 -17.53
CA GLN A 384 8.89 -5.70 -18.66
C GLN A 384 7.54 -6.28 -19.10
N GLU A 385 6.70 -6.74 -18.18
CA GLU A 385 5.38 -7.31 -18.49
C GLU A 385 4.42 -6.26 -19.08
N VAL A 386 4.16 -5.16 -18.37
CA VAL A 386 3.16 -4.16 -18.80
C VAL A 386 3.58 -3.34 -20.03
N THR A 387 4.85 -3.41 -20.44
CA THR A 387 5.33 -2.86 -21.72
C THR A 387 5.52 -3.92 -22.82
N ALA A 388 5.42 -5.21 -22.51
CA ALA A 388 5.34 -6.28 -23.50
C ALA A 388 3.90 -6.59 -23.91
N ARG A 389 2.95 -6.49 -22.97
CA ARG A 389 1.50 -6.65 -23.20
C ARG A 389 0.73 -5.63 -22.36
N GLU A 390 -0.10 -4.82 -23.01
CA GLU A 390 -0.93 -3.82 -22.31
C GLU A 390 -1.99 -4.54 -21.43
N PRO A 391 -2.08 -4.23 -20.11
CA PRO A 391 -2.91 -4.98 -19.18
C PRO A 391 -4.39 -4.52 -19.19
N THR A 392 -5.31 -5.48 -19.26
CA THR A 392 -6.72 -5.27 -19.64
C THR A 392 -7.71 -5.12 -18.47
N GLY A 393 -7.24 -4.88 -17.26
CA GLY A 393 -8.08 -4.80 -16.06
C GLY A 393 -8.28 -3.40 -15.49
N LEU A 394 -9.17 -3.32 -14.48
CA LEU A 394 -9.29 -2.16 -13.58
C LEU A 394 -8.76 -2.49 -12.18
N VAL A 395 -8.44 -1.44 -11.42
CA VAL A 395 -8.14 -1.49 -9.98
C VAL A 395 -8.89 -0.34 -9.30
N THR A 396 -9.55 -0.62 -8.18
CA THR A 396 -10.24 0.37 -7.33
C THR A 396 -9.47 0.59 -6.04
N PHE A 397 -9.27 1.85 -5.66
CA PHE A 397 -8.68 2.30 -4.40
C PHE A 397 -9.75 3.08 -3.60
N GLU A 398 -10.30 2.51 -2.53
CA GLU A 398 -11.28 3.12 -1.62
C GLU A 398 -10.56 3.60 -0.34
N ARG A 399 -10.44 4.92 -0.13
CA ARG A 399 -10.21 5.44 1.22
C ARG A 399 -11.53 5.41 1.96
N ARG A 400 -11.55 4.77 3.12
CA ARG A 400 -12.72 4.68 3.99
C ARG A 400 -12.44 5.41 5.30
N CYS A 401 -13.43 6.15 5.77
CA CYS A 401 -13.44 6.83 7.06
C CYS A 401 -14.69 6.40 7.83
N LEU A 402 -14.54 5.87 9.05
CA LEU A 402 -15.66 5.65 9.97
C LEU A 402 -16.10 6.99 10.57
N LYS A 403 -17.41 7.26 10.54
CA LYS A 403 -18.01 8.35 11.32
C LYS A 403 -18.03 7.96 12.79
N ASP A 404 -18.17 8.94 13.69
CA ASP A 404 -18.31 8.66 15.12
C ASP A 404 -19.55 7.81 15.43
N THR A 405 -20.62 7.98 14.66
CA THR A 405 -21.84 7.15 14.70
C THR A 405 -21.65 5.71 14.21
N ASP A 406 -20.54 5.40 13.52
CA ASP A 406 -20.20 4.06 13.06
C ASP A 406 -19.30 3.28 14.04
N LEU A 407 -18.75 3.94 15.06
CA LEU A 407 -17.83 3.34 16.02
C LEU A 407 -18.56 2.42 17.01
N PRO A 408 -18.05 1.20 17.27
CA PRO A 408 -18.63 0.32 18.28
C PRO A 408 -18.38 0.86 19.69
N ASN A 409 -19.41 0.86 20.55
CA ASN A 409 -19.18 0.89 21.99
C ASN A 409 -18.72 -0.51 22.43
N TRP A 410 -17.40 -0.70 22.51
CA TRP A 410 -16.77 -1.97 22.85
C TRP A 410 -17.20 -2.49 24.22
N GLY A 411 -17.32 -1.60 25.21
CA GLY A 411 -17.81 -1.88 26.56
C GLY A 411 -19.31 -2.21 26.66
N SER A 412 -20.04 -2.30 25.54
CA SER A 412 -21.39 -2.84 25.44
C SER A 412 -21.58 -3.75 24.21
N CYS A 413 -20.50 -4.28 23.64
CA CYS A 413 -20.53 -5.06 22.40
C CYS A 413 -20.93 -6.53 22.65
N ASN A 414 -22.23 -6.82 22.50
CA ASN A 414 -22.81 -8.15 22.74
C ASN A 414 -22.48 -9.25 21.69
N LYS A 415 -21.54 -9.01 20.77
CA LYS A 415 -21.12 -10.00 19.77
C LYS A 415 -20.23 -11.06 20.42
N LYS A 416 -20.32 -12.30 19.95
CA LYS A 416 -19.46 -13.42 20.38
C LYS A 416 -18.38 -13.66 19.33
N MET A 417 -17.31 -14.36 19.71
CA MET A 417 -16.24 -14.71 18.76
C MET A 417 -16.81 -15.47 17.55
N TYR A 418 -16.34 -15.10 16.36
CA TYR A 418 -16.71 -15.74 15.10
C TYR A 418 -15.71 -16.85 14.76
N LYS A 419 -15.88 -17.57 13.64
CA LYS A 419 -14.95 -18.66 13.29
C LYS A 419 -13.50 -18.14 13.17
N LEU A 420 -12.56 -18.96 13.60
CA LEU A 420 -11.13 -18.72 13.47
C LEU A 420 -10.47 -19.91 12.76
N HIS A 421 -9.55 -19.62 11.85
CA HIS A 421 -8.53 -20.55 11.38
C HIS A 421 -7.16 -20.01 11.84
N VAL A 422 -6.28 -20.87 12.36
CA VAL A 422 -4.92 -20.47 12.76
C VAL A 422 -3.91 -21.40 12.10
N ALA A 423 -2.90 -20.82 11.46
CA ALA A 423 -1.79 -21.53 10.86
C ALA A 423 -0.46 -20.88 11.23
N SER A 424 0.56 -21.70 11.46
CA SER A 424 1.95 -21.29 11.65
C SER A 424 2.68 -21.10 10.32
N HIS A 425 2.28 -21.86 9.31
CA HIS A 425 2.87 -21.88 7.97
C HIS A 425 1.90 -21.26 6.95
N GLY A 426 2.43 -20.80 5.82
CA GLY A 426 1.67 -20.07 4.81
C GLY A 426 1.71 -18.55 4.99
N THR A 427 1.17 -17.83 4.01
CA THR A 427 1.18 -16.36 3.95
C THR A 427 -0.17 -15.78 3.53
N ILE A 428 -0.40 -14.51 3.88
CA ILE A 428 -1.69 -13.82 3.66
C ILE A 428 -2.04 -13.75 2.17
N GLU A 429 -1.05 -13.51 1.31
CA GLU A 429 -1.26 -13.36 -0.14
C GLU A 429 -1.44 -14.69 -0.89
N ASN A 430 -1.02 -15.83 -0.31
CA ASN A 430 -1.15 -17.16 -0.91
C ASN A 430 -2.35 -17.94 -0.36
N GLU A 431 -2.32 -18.30 0.92
CA GLU A 431 -3.38 -19.08 1.57
C GLU A 431 -4.68 -18.26 1.71
N GLY A 432 -4.55 -16.94 1.82
CA GLY A 432 -5.66 -15.97 1.82
C GLY A 432 -6.13 -15.53 0.42
N LYS A 433 -5.85 -16.26 -0.67
CA LYS A 433 -6.38 -15.92 -2.01
C LYS A 433 -7.91 -15.86 -2.02
N GLY A 434 -8.46 -14.74 -2.49
CA GLY A 434 -9.90 -14.45 -2.45
C GLY A 434 -10.47 -14.11 -1.06
N MET A 435 -9.64 -14.00 -0.02
CA MET A 435 -10.02 -13.38 1.25
C MET A 435 -9.79 -11.87 1.21
N LEU A 436 -10.23 -11.14 2.25
CA LEU A 436 -9.73 -9.80 2.53
C LEU A 436 -8.33 -9.90 3.15
N GLN A 437 -7.32 -9.58 2.35
CA GLN A 437 -5.91 -9.67 2.72
C GLN A 437 -5.47 -8.42 3.48
N VAL A 438 -4.96 -8.58 4.71
CA VAL A 438 -4.51 -7.45 5.53
C VAL A 438 -3.08 -7.06 5.18
N ASP A 439 -2.90 -5.79 4.84
CA ASP A 439 -1.62 -5.10 4.73
C ASP A 439 -1.30 -4.43 6.07
N PHE A 440 -0.15 -4.78 6.66
CA PHE A 440 0.33 -4.28 7.96
C PHE A 440 0.97 -2.90 7.79
N ALA A 441 0.14 -1.97 7.33
CA ALA A 441 0.58 -0.76 6.69
C ALA A 441 1.29 0.24 7.61
N SER A 442 2.06 1.12 7.01
CA SER A 442 2.34 2.44 7.55
C SER A 442 1.12 3.33 7.36
N SER A 443 0.90 4.28 8.28
CA SER A 443 -0.05 5.37 8.03
C SER A 443 0.32 6.19 6.79
N TRP A 444 1.57 6.06 6.32
CA TRP A 444 2.07 6.52 5.02
C TRP A 444 2.15 5.35 4.04
N ILE A 445 0.99 4.93 3.51
CA ILE A 445 0.74 3.78 2.63
C ILE A 445 1.94 3.34 1.76
N GLY A 446 2.28 2.05 1.80
CA GLY A 446 3.44 1.46 1.15
C GLY A 446 4.76 1.77 1.87
N GLY A 447 4.71 2.31 3.09
CA GLY A 447 5.85 2.55 3.98
C GLY A 447 7.15 3.01 3.31
N GLY A 448 8.19 2.20 3.48
CA GLY A 448 9.52 2.36 2.89
C GLY A 448 9.70 1.65 1.54
N VAL A 449 8.65 1.41 0.74
CA VAL A 449 8.73 0.62 -0.51
C VAL A 449 9.73 1.22 -1.51
N LEU A 450 9.75 2.55 -1.66
CA LEU A 450 10.74 3.25 -2.48
C LEU A 450 12.06 3.53 -1.75
N GLY A 451 12.25 3.02 -0.54
CA GLY A 451 13.43 3.21 0.32
C GLY A 451 14.02 1.90 0.83
N SER A 452 14.38 1.85 2.11
CA SER A 452 15.07 0.73 2.78
C SER A 452 14.16 -0.34 3.40
N GLY A 453 12.88 -0.02 3.65
CA GLY A 453 11.92 -0.97 4.24
C GLY A 453 11.68 -2.17 3.34
N LEU A 454 11.60 -3.38 3.90
CA LEU A 454 11.34 -4.62 3.18
C LEU A 454 10.67 -5.67 4.09
N VAL A 455 9.69 -5.21 4.89
CA VAL A 455 8.80 -6.06 5.69
C VAL A 455 7.47 -6.26 4.94
N GLN A 456 6.41 -6.74 5.61
CA GLN A 456 5.20 -7.25 4.96
C GLN A 456 4.54 -6.26 3.98
N GLU A 457 4.32 -4.99 4.37
CA GLU A 457 3.79 -3.94 3.49
C GLU A 457 4.65 -3.72 2.24
N GLU A 458 5.96 -3.53 2.41
CA GLU A 458 6.85 -3.29 1.27
C GLU A 458 7.02 -4.51 0.37
N ILE A 459 7.01 -5.72 0.93
CA ILE A 459 7.03 -6.97 0.16
C ILE A 459 5.77 -7.05 -0.69
N LEU A 460 4.59 -6.86 -0.09
CA LEU A 460 3.29 -6.91 -0.77
C LEU A 460 3.22 -5.90 -1.93
N PHE A 461 3.70 -4.66 -1.72
CA PHE A 461 3.80 -3.63 -2.75
C PHE A 461 4.88 -3.91 -3.81
N ILE A 462 5.90 -4.71 -3.51
CA ILE A 462 6.95 -5.10 -4.48
C ILE A 462 6.49 -6.29 -5.35
N ILE A 463 5.66 -7.20 -4.82
CA ILE A 463 5.08 -8.29 -5.61
C ILE A 463 3.78 -7.89 -6.32
N ASN A 464 3.08 -6.84 -5.87
CA ASN A 464 1.97 -6.18 -6.56
C ASN A 464 2.27 -4.68 -6.81
N PRO A 465 3.18 -4.30 -7.75
CA PRO A 465 3.63 -2.91 -7.93
C PRO A 465 2.53 -1.88 -8.22
N GLU A 466 1.37 -2.31 -8.71
CA GLU A 466 0.20 -1.46 -8.91
C GLU A 466 -0.25 -0.76 -7.60
N LEU A 467 -0.01 -1.38 -6.44
CA LEU A 467 -0.29 -0.77 -5.13
C LEU A 467 0.51 0.52 -4.91
N ILE A 468 1.71 0.64 -5.47
CA ILE A 468 2.61 1.82 -5.31
C ILE A 468 1.93 3.10 -5.80
N VAL A 469 1.01 3.02 -6.77
CA VAL A 469 0.32 4.21 -7.31
C VAL A 469 -0.56 4.90 -6.27
N SER A 470 -1.03 4.19 -5.24
CA SER A 470 -1.79 4.77 -4.13
C SER A 470 -1.04 5.91 -3.44
N ARG A 471 0.30 5.86 -3.40
CA ARG A 471 1.19 6.89 -2.86
C ARG A 471 1.11 8.21 -3.62
N LEU A 472 0.64 8.19 -4.87
CA LEU A 472 0.42 9.41 -5.66
C LEU A 472 -0.74 10.24 -5.11
N PHE A 473 -1.83 9.61 -4.66
CA PHE A 473 -3.09 10.29 -4.33
C PHE A 473 -3.61 10.08 -2.91
N THR A 474 -3.07 9.16 -2.11
CA THR A 474 -3.55 8.90 -0.75
C THR A 474 -2.78 9.71 0.28
N GLU A 475 -3.49 10.57 1.03
CA GLU A 475 -2.93 11.28 2.18
C GLU A 475 -2.66 10.29 3.33
N LYS A 476 -1.79 10.64 4.28
CA LYS A 476 -1.58 9.87 5.51
C LYS A 476 -2.91 9.44 6.15
N LEU A 477 -3.03 8.18 6.55
CA LEU A 477 -4.19 7.68 7.30
C LEU A 477 -4.26 8.30 8.71
N GLY A 478 -5.48 8.63 9.12
CA GLY A 478 -5.87 8.86 10.51
C GLY A 478 -6.48 7.60 11.15
N ASP A 479 -6.77 7.67 12.43
CA ASP A 479 -7.02 6.51 13.28
C ASP A 479 -8.35 5.79 13.00
N LYS A 480 -9.31 6.49 12.37
CA LYS A 480 -10.63 5.97 11.98
C LYS A 480 -10.73 5.62 10.49
N GLU A 481 -9.58 5.46 9.81
CA GLU A 481 -9.50 5.30 8.36
C GLU A 481 -8.69 4.07 7.92
N CYS A 482 -8.98 3.58 6.71
CA CYS A 482 -8.19 2.57 6.02
C CYS A 482 -8.16 2.87 4.50
N LEU A 483 -7.25 2.21 3.77
CA LEU A 483 -7.27 2.15 2.31
C LEU A 483 -7.54 0.71 1.88
N ILE A 484 -8.56 0.50 1.05
CA ILE A 484 -8.90 -0.81 0.47
C ILE A 484 -8.58 -0.77 -1.01
N VAL A 485 -7.87 -1.79 -1.50
CA VAL A 485 -7.52 -1.94 -2.92
C VAL A 485 -8.12 -3.23 -3.45
N THR A 486 -8.90 -3.12 -4.52
CA THR A 486 -9.54 -4.27 -5.19
C THR A 486 -9.08 -4.32 -6.64
N GLY A 487 -8.53 -5.45 -7.07
CA GLY A 487 -8.15 -5.68 -8.47
C GLY A 487 -6.67 -5.72 -8.82
N SER A 488 -5.77 -5.39 -7.87
CA SER A 488 -4.33 -5.35 -8.14
C SER A 488 -3.75 -6.73 -8.46
N GLN A 489 -2.88 -6.79 -9.46
CA GLN A 489 -2.23 -8.02 -9.93
C GLN A 489 -0.91 -8.31 -9.21
N GLN A 490 -0.65 -9.60 -8.94
CA GLN A 490 0.67 -10.06 -8.52
C GLN A 490 1.53 -10.38 -9.74
N PHE A 491 2.75 -9.85 -9.77
CA PHE A 491 3.70 -10.01 -10.88
C PHE A 491 4.94 -10.82 -10.49
N SER A 492 5.27 -10.95 -9.20
CA SER A 492 6.52 -11.57 -8.76
C SER A 492 6.31 -12.65 -7.69
N ASN A 493 7.11 -13.71 -7.80
CA ASN A 493 7.32 -14.70 -6.75
C ASN A 493 8.56 -14.34 -5.92
N TYR A 494 8.55 -14.66 -4.63
CA TYR A 494 9.63 -14.31 -3.70
C TYR A 494 9.88 -15.40 -2.65
N SER A 495 10.94 -15.24 -1.86
CA SER A 495 11.12 -15.93 -0.57
C SER A 495 11.84 -15.01 0.42
N GLY A 496 11.76 -15.34 1.71
CA GLY A 496 12.48 -14.60 2.77
C GLY A 496 11.85 -13.25 3.10
N PHE A 497 12.45 -12.54 4.06
CA PHE A 497 11.87 -11.37 4.70
C PHE A 497 12.97 -10.39 5.16
N GLY A 498 12.73 -9.09 5.09
CA GLY A 498 13.75 -8.09 5.45
C GLY A 498 15.01 -8.21 4.60
N ASP A 499 16.13 -8.56 5.21
CA ASP A 499 17.41 -8.76 4.52
C ASP A 499 17.54 -10.10 3.80
N THR A 500 16.73 -11.11 4.15
CA THR A 500 16.73 -12.42 3.46
C THR A 500 15.80 -12.46 2.24
N PHE A 501 15.08 -11.36 1.94
CA PHE A 501 14.18 -11.27 0.79
C PHE A 501 14.92 -11.50 -0.54
N GLN A 502 14.39 -12.41 -1.36
CA GLN A 502 14.87 -12.71 -2.70
C GLN A 502 13.71 -12.72 -3.69
N TRP A 503 13.86 -12.04 -4.83
CA TRP A 503 12.99 -12.26 -5.97
C TRP A 503 13.31 -13.63 -6.60
N LYS A 504 12.28 -14.46 -6.78
CA LYS A 504 12.40 -15.85 -7.24
C LYS A 504 11.96 -16.08 -8.68
N GLY A 505 11.18 -15.17 -9.26
CA GLY A 505 10.75 -15.27 -10.66
C GLY A 505 9.48 -14.49 -10.96
N PRO A 506 8.99 -14.56 -12.22
CA PRO A 506 7.65 -14.11 -12.59
C PRO A 506 6.57 -14.84 -11.78
N HIS A 507 5.42 -14.20 -11.62
CA HIS A 507 4.19 -14.81 -11.12
C HIS A 507 3.14 -14.82 -12.22
N GLU A 508 2.58 -16.00 -12.51
CA GLU A 508 1.41 -16.10 -13.38
C GLU A 508 0.14 -15.88 -12.54
N GLU A 509 -0.51 -14.74 -12.75
CA GLU A 509 -1.78 -14.44 -12.11
C GLU A 509 -2.90 -15.30 -12.70
N ARG A 510 -3.67 -15.95 -11.80
CA ARG A 510 -4.75 -16.89 -12.16
C ARG A 510 -6.08 -16.58 -11.46
N LEU A 511 -6.19 -15.45 -10.78
CA LEU A 511 -7.47 -14.99 -10.23
C LEU A 511 -8.43 -14.58 -11.35
N ASN A 512 -9.70 -14.96 -11.20
CA ASN A 512 -10.80 -14.46 -12.03
C ASN A 512 -10.95 -12.94 -11.88
N ARG A 513 -11.64 -12.32 -12.85
CA ARG A 513 -12.07 -10.92 -12.76
C ARG A 513 -13.55 -10.81 -12.39
N ASP A 514 -13.91 -9.72 -11.72
CA ASP A 514 -15.30 -9.30 -11.50
C ASP A 514 -15.85 -8.54 -12.72
N GLU A 515 -17.12 -8.11 -12.65
CA GLU A 515 -17.82 -7.40 -13.72
C GLU A 515 -17.28 -5.98 -13.96
N TRP A 516 -16.42 -5.48 -13.08
CA TRP A 516 -15.64 -4.25 -13.28
C TRP A 516 -14.24 -4.56 -13.84
N ALA A 517 -14.01 -5.78 -14.35
CA ALA A 517 -12.74 -6.27 -14.85
C ALA A 517 -11.58 -6.21 -13.82
N ARG A 518 -11.89 -6.17 -12.52
CA ARG A 518 -10.90 -6.18 -11.43
C ARG A 518 -10.61 -7.62 -11.03
N LEU A 519 -9.35 -7.98 -10.78
CA LEU A 519 -9.01 -9.29 -10.22
C LEU A 519 -9.69 -9.49 -8.86
N GLN A 520 -10.11 -10.72 -8.55
CA GLN A 520 -10.73 -11.11 -7.28
C GLN A 520 -9.71 -11.20 -6.11
N ARG A 521 -8.88 -10.15 -5.96
CA ARG A 521 -8.01 -9.86 -4.82
C ARG A 521 -8.50 -8.56 -4.17
N GLN A 522 -8.73 -8.60 -2.85
CA GLN A 522 -9.06 -7.44 -2.03
C GLN A 522 -8.02 -7.32 -0.92
N ILE A 523 -7.32 -6.19 -0.87
CA ILE A 523 -6.31 -5.86 0.15
C ILE A 523 -6.85 -4.71 1.01
N VAL A 524 -6.56 -4.71 2.31
CA VAL A 524 -6.82 -3.56 3.20
C VAL A 524 -5.58 -3.16 3.99
N ALA A 525 -5.15 -1.92 3.77
CA ALA A 525 -4.11 -1.25 4.53
C ALA A 525 -4.70 -0.65 5.81
N ILE A 526 -4.26 -1.19 6.96
CA ILE A 526 -4.52 -0.64 8.30
C ILE A 526 -3.20 -0.44 9.04
N ASP A 527 -2.93 0.79 9.43
CA ASP A 527 -1.74 1.12 10.21
C ASP A 527 -1.94 0.84 11.70
N ALA A 528 -1.05 0.05 12.30
CA ALA A 528 -0.95 -0.10 13.76
C ALA A 528 -0.23 1.11 14.37
N LEU A 529 -0.37 1.30 15.68
CA LEU A 529 0.50 2.20 16.45
C LEU A 529 1.92 1.62 16.55
N HIS A 530 2.92 2.51 16.57
CA HIS A 530 4.33 2.16 16.80
C HIS A 530 4.69 2.57 18.24
N PHE A 531 4.86 1.56 19.11
CA PHE A 531 5.14 1.74 20.52
C PHE A 531 6.64 1.80 20.76
N ARG A 532 7.13 2.94 21.27
CA ARG A 532 8.54 3.10 21.63
C ARG A 532 8.86 2.34 22.90
N ASN A 533 7.96 2.41 23.87
CA ASN A 533 8.01 1.63 25.10
C ASN A 533 6.89 0.60 25.07
N ARG A 534 7.18 -0.70 25.26
CA ARG A 534 6.16 -1.77 25.15
C ARG A 534 4.99 -1.64 26.12
N SER A 535 5.14 -0.88 27.20
CA SER A 535 4.09 -0.59 28.17
C SER A 535 3.00 0.36 27.63
N GLU A 536 3.32 1.20 26.65
CA GLU A 536 2.40 2.20 26.07
C GLU A 536 1.11 1.55 25.54
N GLN A 537 1.23 0.40 24.87
CA GLN A 537 0.10 -0.30 24.24
C GLN A 537 -0.95 -0.87 25.21
N TYR A 538 -0.63 -0.94 26.51
CA TYR A 538 -1.56 -1.34 27.56
C TYR A 538 -2.36 -0.14 28.09
N ASN A 539 -2.30 1.02 27.43
CA ASN A 539 -3.29 2.07 27.62
C ASN A 539 -4.58 1.71 26.88
N MET A 540 -5.73 1.68 27.57
CA MET A 540 -7.02 1.36 26.95
C MET A 540 -7.47 2.34 25.85
N ILE A 541 -6.92 3.56 25.82
CA ILE A 541 -7.08 4.49 24.69
C ILE A 541 -6.45 3.89 23.43
N ASP A 542 -5.24 3.33 23.53
CA ASP A 542 -4.53 2.73 22.41
C ASP A 542 -5.12 1.38 22.03
N VAL A 543 -5.53 0.54 22.99
CA VAL A 543 -6.31 -0.69 22.72
C VAL A 543 -7.59 -0.36 21.93
N THR A 544 -8.33 0.68 22.34
CA THR A 544 -9.54 1.16 21.65
C THR A 544 -9.23 1.75 20.27
N ARG A 545 -8.11 2.46 20.11
CA ARG A 545 -7.62 2.95 18.81
C ARG A 545 -7.39 1.80 17.85
N GLU A 546 -6.67 0.76 18.27
CA GLU A 546 -6.33 -0.40 17.44
C GLU A 546 -7.58 -1.26 17.12
N LEU A 547 -8.51 -1.41 18.06
CA LEU A 547 -9.83 -2.02 17.83
C LEU A 547 -10.63 -1.27 16.74
N ASN A 548 -10.72 0.06 16.86
CA ASN A 548 -11.43 0.91 15.89
C ASN A 548 -10.76 0.88 14.50
N LYS A 549 -9.43 0.87 14.46
CA LYS A 549 -8.62 0.76 13.24
C LYS A 549 -8.84 -0.57 12.53
N ALA A 550 -8.74 -1.69 13.24
CA ALA A 550 -9.00 -3.02 12.70
C ALA A 550 -10.44 -3.13 12.20
N TYR A 551 -11.43 -2.67 12.98
CA TYR A 551 -12.83 -2.67 12.59
C TYR A 551 -13.11 -1.78 11.36
N CYS A 552 -12.43 -0.65 11.19
CA CYS A 552 -12.53 0.19 9.97
C CYS A 552 -12.17 -0.61 8.71
N GLY A 553 -11.08 -1.40 8.77
CA GLY A 553 -10.68 -2.29 7.68
C GLY A 553 -11.61 -3.50 7.50
N PHE A 554 -12.08 -4.08 8.60
CA PHE A 554 -12.83 -5.35 8.59
C PHE A 554 -14.33 -5.17 8.30
N LYS A 555 -14.93 -4.00 8.57
CA LYS A 555 -16.35 -3.73 8.35
C LYS A 555 -16.75 -4.00 6.90
N GLY A 556 -17.69 -4.92 6.70
CA GLY A 556 -18.35 -5.13 5.40
C GLY A 556 -19.36 -4.04 5.07
N HIS A 557 -19.61 -3.81 3.78
CA HIS A 557 -20.77 -3.05 3.30
C HIS A 557 -21.92 -3.97 2.88
N ARG A 558 -21.65 -5.25 2.59
CA ARG A 558 -22.66 -6.26 2.20
C ARG A 558 -22.82 -7.33 3.31
N PRO A 559 -23.95 -8.09 3.34
CA PRO A 559 -24.11 -9.22 4.27
C PRO A 559 -23.13 -10.36 3.99
N ASP A 560 -22.80 -10.55 2.71
CA ASP A 560 -21.89 -11.57 2.21
C ASP A 560 -20.64 -10.91 1.65
N GLU A 561 -19.60 -10.96 2.48
CA GLU A 561 -18.25 -10.44 2.27
C GLU A 561 -17.27 -11.58 2.56
N PRO A 562 -16.08 -11.62 1.93
CA PRO A 562 -15.09 -12.67 2.19
C PRO A 562 -14.60 -12.62 3.64
N ASP A 563 -14.09 -13.73 4.16
CA ASP A 563 -13.41 -13.74 5.46
C ASP A 563 -12.04 -13.03 5.37
N ILE A 564 -11.39 -12.80 6.52
CA ILE A 564 -10.21 -11.94 6.65
C ILE A 564 -8.95 -12.79 6.77
N ALA A 565 -7.90 -12.52 5.99
CA ALA A 565 -6.58 -13.13 6.10
C ALA A 565 -5.59 -12.13 6.72
N THR A 566 -5.07 -12.44 7.91
CA THR A 566 -4.21 -11.55 8.71
C THR A 566 -3.15 -12.32 9.50
N GLY A 567 -2.44 -11.66 10.42
CA GLY A 567 -1.49 -12.27 11.34
C GLY A 567 -0.98 -11.26 12.37
N ASN A 568 0.35 -11.26 12.58
CA ASN A 568 1.09 -10.46 13.56
C ASN A 568 1.13 -8.92 13.26
N TRP A 569 -0.03 -8.32 13.04
CA TRP A 569 -0.23 -6.90 12.71
C TRP A 569 0.37 -5.95 13.77
N GLY A 570 1.32 -5.11 13.38
CA GLY A 570 2.01 -4.17 14.27
C GLY A 570 3.09 -4.79 15.19
N CYS A 571 3.24 -6.11 15.20
CA CYS A 571 4.09 -6.80 16.19
C CYS A 571 5.58 -6.87 15.81
N GLY A 572 5.93 -6.51 14.57
CA GLY A 572 7.31 -6.48 14.07
C GLY A 572 7.99 -5.14 14.38
N ALA A 573 8.30 -4.38 13.33
CA ALA A 573 8.98 -3.08 13.44
C ALA A 573 8.23 -2.01 14.26
N PHE A 574 6.95 -2.23 14.59
CA PHE A 574 6.12 -1.32 15.41
C PHE A 574 5.98 -1.79 16.87
N ASN A 575 6.63 -2.90 17.25
CA ASN A 575 6.89 -3.34 18.63
C ASN A 575 5.63 -3.70 19.47
N GLY A 576 4.48 -3.92 18.84
CA GLY A 576 3.27 -4.41 19.51
C GLY A 576 3.39 -5.86 20.02
N ASP A 577 2.62 -6.21 21.04
CA ASP A 577 2.48 -7.58 21.51
C ASP A 577 1.57 -8.41 20.59
N LYS A 578 1.95 -9.67 20.38
CA LYS A 578 1.24 -10.60 19.48
C LYS A 578 -0.07 -11.11 20.07
N GLN A 579 -0.16 -11.34 21.38
CA GLN A 579 -1.37 -11.88 22.01
C GLN A 579 -2.47 -10.81 22.02
N LEU A 580 -2.13 -9.61 22.49
CA LEU A 580 -3.02 -8.45 22.50
C LEU A 580 -3.49 -8.09 21.08
N LYS A 581 -2.59 -8.05 20.09
CA LYS A 581 -2.96 -7.80 18.70
C LYS A 581 -3.79 -8.93 18.06
N ALA A 582 -3.67 -10.17 18.51
CA ALA A 582 -4.55 -11.25 18.07
C ALA A 582 -5.96 -11.10 18.69
N VAL A 583 -6.06 -10.82 19.99
CA VAL A 583 -7.33 -10.59 20.71
C VAL A 583 -8.08 -9.38 20.15
N ILE A 584 -7.39 -8.26 19.89
CA ILE A 584 -7.96 -7.06 19.25
C ILE A 584 -8.55 -7.41 17.87
N GLN A 585 -7.84 -8.20 17.06
CA GLN A 585 -8.33 -8.59 15.73
C GLN A 585 -9.52 -9.56 15.80
N LEU A 586 -9.56 -10.49 16.77
CA LEU A 586 -10.72 -11.34 17.04
C LEU A 586 -11.96 -10.51 17.40
N MET A 587 -11.81 -9.53 18.30
CA MET A 587 -12.90 -8.64 18.71
C MET A 587 -13.41 -7.78 17.55
N ALA A 588 -12.52 -7.22 16.75
CA ALA A 588 -12.87 -6.43 15.56
C ALA A 588 -13.56 -7.28 14.48
N ALA A 589 -13.08 -8.51 14.22
CA ALA A 589 -13.68 -9.43 13.26
C ALA A 589 -15.06 -9.92 13.72
N ALA A 590 -15.23 -10.23 15.01
CA ALA A 590 -16.51 -10.57 15.62
C ALA A 590 -17.55 -9.44 15.50
N GLN A 591 -17.14 -8.19 15.72
CA GLN A 591 -18.00 -7.01 15.52
C GLN A 591 -18.29 -6.73 14.03
N ALA A 592 -17.36 -7.04 13.13
CA ALA A 592 -17.57 -7.03 11.69
C ALA A 592 -18.38 -8.25 11.15
N LYS A 593 -18.66 -9.26 11.98
CA LYS A 593 -19.30 -10.54 11.64
C LYS A 593 -18.57 -11.37 10.57
N ARG A 594 -17.23 -11.30 10.54
CA ARG A 594 -16.37 -12.02 9.57
C ARG A 594 -15.45 -12.99 10.31
N SER A 595 -15.13 -14.11 9.66
CA SER A 595 -14.18 -15.09 10.20
C SER A 595 -12.74 -14.61 9.98
N LEU A 596 -11.81 -15.13 10.77
CA LEU A 596 -10.41 -14.74 10.73
C LEU A 596 -9.52 -15.93 10.36
N ALA A 597 -8.68 -15.80 9.35
CA ALA A 597 -7.54 -16.67 9.08
C ALA A 597 -6.28 -15.97 9.58
N PHE A 598 -5.67 -16.50 10.64
CA PHE A 598 -4.54 -15.90 11.32
C PHE A 598 -3.25 -16.70 11.07
N PHE A 599 -2.30 -16.08 10.39
CA PHE A 599 -0.98 -16.63 10.11
C PHE A 599 0.02 -16.12 11.17
N THR A 600 0.56 -17.03 11.99
CA THR A 600 1.47 -16.66 13.09
C THR A 600 2.93 -16.52 12.66
N PHE A 601 3.27 -16.97 11.44
CA PHE A 601 4.59 -16.95 10.82
C PHE A 601 5.65 -17.67 11.65
N GLU A 602 5.69 -19.00 11.52
CA GLU A 602 6.57 -19.98 12.19
C GLU A 602 6.40 -20.06 13.73
N ASP A 603 5.64 -19.14 14.33
CA ASP A 603 5.33 -19.12 15.76
C ASP A 603 4.24 -20.14 16.14
N GLU A 604 4.65 -21.40 16.34
CA GLU A 604 3.82 -22.50 16.86
C GLU A 604 3.25 -22.22 18.25
N SER A 605 3.95 -21.47 19.10
CA SER A 605 3.51 -21.15 20.47
C SER A 605 2.30 -20.22 20.46
N LEU A 606 2.39 -19.11 19.71
CA LEU A 606 1.28 -18.19 19.49
C LEU A 606 0.08 -18.91 18.86
N LYS A 607 0.33 -19.82 17.92
CA LYS A 607 -0.72 -20.63 17.28
C LYS A 607 -1.48 -21.46 18.31
N GLN A 608 -0.77 -22.26 19.13
CA GLN A 608 -1.39 -23.13 20.12
C GLN A 608 -2.15 -22.33 21.19
N GLY A 609 -1.54 -21.26 21.72
CA GLY A 609 -2.17 -20.38 22.69
C GLY A 609 -3.42 -19.67 22.15
N LEU A 610 -3.38 -19.20 20.90
CA LEU A 610 -4.52 -18.56 20.24
C LEU A 610 -5.65 -19.55 19.95
N GLN A 611 -5.33 -20.79 19.55
CA GLN A 611 -6.32 -21.86 19.35
C GLN A 611 -7.02 -22.24 20.67
N GLN A 612 -6.27 -22.37 21.76
CA GLN A 612 -6.81 -22.67 23.10
C GLN A 612 -7.67 -21.51 23.64
N THR A 613 -7.18 -20.28 23.49
CA THR A 613 -7.90 -19.06 23.89
C THR A 613 -9.22 -18.93 23.10
N HIS A 614 -9.19 -19.14 21.79
CA HIS A 614 -10.40 -19.12 20.96
C HIS A 614 -11.38 -20.24 21.33
N HIS A 615 -10.91 -21.45 21.67
CA HIS A 615 -11.77 -22.51 22.18
C HIS A 615 -12.50 -22.06 23.46
N LEU A 616 -11.78 -21.54 24.45
CA LEU A 616 -12.39 -21.07 25.70
C LEU A 616 -13.44 -19.96 25.45
N LEU A 617 -13.09 -18.95 24.64
CA LEU A 617 -13.98 -17.84 24.32
C LEU A 617 -15.27 -18.29 23.60
N VAL A 618 -15.20 -19.32 22.74
CA VAL A 618 -16.36 -19.88 22.04
C VAL A 618 -17.21 -20.76 22.96
N THR A 619 -16.57 -21.68 23.70
CA THR A 619 -17.24 -22.64 24.60
C THR A 619 -17.99 -21.92 25.73
N GLU A 620 -17.34 -20.97 26.40
CA GLU A 620 -17.94 -20.12 27.45
C GLU A 620 -18.78 -18.95 26.88
N ARG A 621 -18.97 -18.92 25.56
CA ARG A 621 -19.85 -18.00 24.82
C ARG A 621 -19.55 -16.51 25.11
N ILE A 622 -18.27 -16.19 25.33
CA ILE A 622 -17.78 -14.88 25.75
C ILE A 622 -18.09 -13.82 24.69
N THR A 623 -18.53 -12.66 25.16
CA THR A 623 -18.82 -11.49 24.31
C THR A 623 -17.62 -10.56 24.21
N VAL A 624 -17.57 -9.77 23.13
CA VAL A 624 -16.60 -8.69 22.95
C VAL A 624 -16.65 -7.70 24.12
N GLU A 625 -17.84 -7.42 24.68
CA GLU A 625 -18.01 -6.68 25.94
C GLU A 625 -17.22 -7.27 27.12
N LYS A 626 -17.41 -8.56 27.41
CA LYS A 626 -16.71 -9.24 28.53
C LYS A 626 -15.20 -9.22 28.32
N LEU A 627 -14.76 -9.49 27.09
CA LEU A 627 -13.34 -9.52 26.73
C LEU A 627 -12.72 -8.11 26.73
N TYR A 628 -13.47 -7.07 26.37
CA TYR A 628 -13.04 -5.68 26.49
C TYR A 628 -12.84 -5.27 27.96
N ARG A 629 -13.79 -5.59 28.86
CA ARG A 629 -13.60 -5.31 30.30
C ARG A 629 -12.43 -6.09 30.90
N LEU A 630 -12.25 -7.36 30.51
CA LEU A 630 -11.07 -8.13 30.93
C LEU A 630 -9.75 -7.53 30.42
N LEU A 631 -9.75 -6.87 29.25
CA LEU A 631 -8.59 -6.10 28.79
C LEU A 631 -8.35 -4.85 29.66
N GLU A 632 -9.37 -4.21 30.23
CA GLU A 632 -9.20 -3.11 31.19
C GLU A 632 -8.45 -3.61 32.46
N ASP A 633 -8.88 -4.75 33.02
CA ASP A 633 -8.23 -5.40 34.18
C ASP A 633 -6.80 -5.89 33.88
N TYR A 634 -6.60 -6.55 32.73
CA TYR A 634 -5.29 -6.99 32.25
C TYR A 634 -4.34 -5.80 32.08
N CYS A 635 -4.80 -4.74 31.41
CA CYS A 635 -4.00 -3.55 31.17
C CYS A 635 -3.60 -2.86 32.47
N ALA A 636 -4.51 -2.72 33.42
CA ALA A 636 -4.20 -2.17 34.75
C ALA A 636 -3.15 -3.03 35.49
N THR A 637 -3.29 -4.35 35.45
CA THR A 637 -2.35 -5.31 36.07
C THR A 637 -0.95 -5.23 35.42
N GLN A 638 -0.91 -5.20 34.09
CA GLN A 638 0.31 -5.15 33.30
C GLN A 638 1.03 -3.79 33.43
N LEU A 639 0.31 -2.68 33.60
CA LEU A 639 0.90 -1.38 33.91
C LEU A 639 1.44 -1.33 35.35
N ALA A 640 0.74 -1.90 36.33
CA ALA A 640 1.16 -1.94 37.72
C ALA A 640 2.44 -2.77 37.94
N LEU A 641 2.69 -3.78 37.10
CA LEU A 641 3.90 -4.62 37.13
C LEU A 641 5.14 -3.97 36.48
N GLY A 642 4.98 -2.84 35.78
CA GLY A 642 6.09 -2.05 35.21
C GLY A 642 6.89 -2.80 34.14
N SER A 643 7.94 -3.51 34.56
CA SER A 643 8.82 -4.33 33.70
C SER A 643 8.47 -5.83 33.71
N GLY A 644 7.59 -6.28 34.60
CA GLY A 644 7.05 -7.64 34.56
C GLY A 644 6.15 -7.88 33.33
N HIS A 645 5.91 -9.13 32.97
CA HIS A 645 5.05 -9.52 31.84
C HIS A 645 3.96 -10.49 32.32
N VAL A 646 2.71 -10.16 32.06
CA VAL A 646 1.55 -11.05 32.23
C VAL A 646 1.27 -11.70 30.88
N ASP A 647 1.17 -13.01 30.82
CA ASP A 647 0.69 -13.68 29.60
C ASP A 647 -0.84 -13.46 29.47
N LEU A 648 -1.27 -12.83 28.39
CA LEU A 648 -2.68 -12.46 28.18
C LEU A 648 -3.55 -13.69 27.93
N PHE A 649 -3.04 -14.71 27.23
CA PHE A 649 -3.78 -15.94 27.00
C PHE A 649 -4.02 -16.70 28.32
N GLU A 650 -3.02 -16.77 29.19
CA GLU A 650 -3.14 -17.32 30.54
C GLU A 650 -4.05 -16.45 31.43
N PHE A 651 -3.99 -15.12 31.34
CA PHE A 651 -4.89 -14.22 32.07
C PHE A 651 -6.35 -14.40 31.65
N ILE A 652 -6.62 -14.56 30.33
CA ILE A 652 -7.94 -14.94 29.81
C ILE A 652 -8.34 -16.33 30.30
N ARG A 653 -7.41 -17.29 30.32
CA ARG A 653 -7.67 -18.65 30.79
C ARG A 653 -8.06 -18.68 32.25
N ILE A 654 -7.36 -17.96 33.13
CA ILE A 654 -7.63 -17.91 34.58
C ILE A 654 -9.00 -17.25 34.84
N ASN A 655 -9.31 -16.14 34.19
CA ASN A 655 -10.52 -15.35 34.48
C ASN A 655 -11.81 -15.92 33.83
N PHE A 656 -11.72 -16.72 32.77
CA PHE A 656 -12.90 -17.33 32.12
C PHE A 656 -12.98 -18.86 32.21
N SER A 657 -12.01 -19.56 32.78
CA SER A 657 -12.17 -21.00 33.10
C SER A 657 -13.24 -21.17 34.20
N PRO A 658 -14.22 -22.08 34.03
CA PRO A 658 -15.14 -22.43 35.10
C PRO A 658 -14.38 -22.91 36.35
N SER A 659 -14.62 -22.27 37.50
CA SER A 659 -14.02 -22.65 38.78
C SER A 659 -14.37 -24.10 39.11
N ARG A 660 -13.37 -24.97 39.28
CA ARG A 660 -13.55 -26.38 39.70
C ARG A 660 -13.89 -26.51 41.20
N SER A 661 -14.80 -25.67 41.67
CA SER A 661 -15.17 -25.51 43.07
C SER A 661 -16.69 -25.57 43.21
N LEU A 662 -17.30 -26.65 42.70
CA LEU A 662 -18.69 -27.11 42.92
C LEU A 662 -18.90 -28.49 42.23
N LEU A 663 -18.15 -29.49 42.70
CA LEU A 663 -18.35 -30.93 42.45
C LEU A 663 -17.99 -31.69 43.74
#